data_AF-A1WYQ3-F1
#
_entry.id   AF-A1WYQ3-F1
#
_cell.length_a   1.000
_cell.length_b   1.000
_cell.length_c   1.000
_cell.angle_alpha   90.00
_cell.angle_beta   90.00
_cell.angle_gamma   90.00
#
_symmetry.space_group_name_H-M   'P 1'
#
loop_
_entity.id
_entity.type
_entity.pdbx_description
1 polymer ?
#
loop_
_entity_poly.entity_id
_entity_poly.type
_entity_poly.pdbx_seq_one_letter_code
_entity_poly.pdbx_strand_id
1 'polypeptide(L)'
;MRGSPCCRHAALLLAAALGLGGGGCALLGERYPDAAELREQGRAEAESGYTYGHGTGETPEEARQSALYEIAGEVVTAVRGEQREVFRSLQRRGEVDGGEVERATEVELTATVASVSHVALEGARVVAEQRVAGGWYVRVRLSDQRMAQLRAQARRNAPAMAQFELTEAVPEDRPGQRFARAARGLQTVTRTGVGDQRLYSHRLGETTFAAYFEETARQAAAQLQVIPVVADDEVRFVAVDRHSLRPQPNLKLRIGGMTLLTDDGGWTAGRSLRGLGDEVRVEVLGAPDQPARLPAHLCCLVSPRRDDGAGVERAALYLHTEPSGAVVRVDGRDYVTPARVPVRPGERYRVRVLETAEHRGDTATVRVDEQTPAAYFSVRLTERQYGHLDLRADGRHSLIRLVRHDHQEAGAIRRPAEAGAYTVRITRDDPDYQDIVDELVLRPDERIQRQYTEPRYRRPYHYGWRWGVTLGVLGGEPGDGYRVPGSDGNVAYGDRPDGVGELTRLERDGELNAQLGGQAQYFADRLPVTFAGGLGLRSVSYEAEGVTGEREDVDLDTLQLTLGAGLWRPLGGEGVGWLTANQAWERSRWDDDDAVNLSLPGGRSSNRYPFLELGGQWGPWLVAARVAGGDGGLRPVLLVGFGGTAMERGYELPPEVEARPGSHFD
;
A
#
# COMPACT_ATOMS: atom_id res chain seq x y z
N MET A 1 62.62 -57.55 73.11
CA MET A 1 62.70 -58.91 73.70
C MET A 1 62.25 -59.87 72.60
N ARG A 2 63.19 -60.49 71.87
CA ARG A 2 63.59 -61.92 71.94
C ARG A 2 62.37 -62.86 71.85
N GLY A 3 62.19 -63.74 70.87
CA GLY A 3 63.01 -64.25 69.75
C GLY A 3 62.11 -64.75 68.60
N SER A 4 62.54 -64.73 67.33
CA SER A 4 63.30 -65.79 66.59
C SER A 4 62.43 -66.99 66.15
N PRO A 5 62.78 -67.75 65.09
CA PRO A 5 62.89 -67.37 63.66
C PRO A 5 62.33 -68.49 62.70
N CYS A 6 62.62 -68.37 61.39
CA CYS A 6 62.94 -69.43 60.41
C CYS A 6 61.97 -69.88 59.29
N CYS A 7 62.60 -70.04 58.11
CA CYS A 7 62.36 -70.87 56.91
C CYS A 7 61.23 -70.46 55.93
N ARG A 8 61.51 -69.99 54.70
CA ARG A 8 62.09 -70.59 53.45
C ARG A 8 61.16 -71.56 52.68
N HIS A 9 60.84 -71.11 51.45
CA HIS A 9 60.72 -71.83 50.16
C HIS A 9 59.58 -72.84 49.89
N ALA A 10 58.74 -72.43 48.93
CA ALA A 10 58.42 -73.10 47.65
C ALA A 10 57.77 -74.50 47.57
N ALA A 11 56.70 -74.54 46.74
CA ALA A 11 56.43 -75.49 45.64
C ALA A 11 55.28 -76.53 45.78
N LEU A 12 54.75 -76.87 44.58
CA LEU A 12 53.86 -77.98 44.16
C LEU A 12 52.33 -77.73 44.30
N LEU A 13 51.49 -77.60 43.26
CA LEU A 13 51.34 -78.22 41.91
C LEU A 13 50.90 -79.71 41.92
N LEU A 14 49.84 -79.99 41.13
CA LEU A 14 49.16 -81.25 40.74
C LEU A 14 47.89 -81.64 41.53
N ALA A 15 46.82 -82.18 40.96
CA ALA A 15 46.23 -82.23 39.61
C ALA A 15 44.95 -83.09 39.72
N ALA A 16 43.96 -82.77 38.88
CA ALA A 16 42.93 -83.67 38.32
C ALA A 16 41.95 -84.41 39.25
N ALA A 17 40.67 -84.01 39.17
CA ALA A 17 39.57 -84.96 39.03
C ALA A 17 38.40 -84.30 38.27
N LEU A 18 37.98 -84.97 37.20
CA LEU A 18 36.91 -84.62 36.27
C LEU A 18 35.52 -84.48 36.94
N GLY A 19 34.70 -83.57 36.41
CA GLY A 19 33.25 -83.52 36.68
C GLY A 19 32.55 -82.59 35.69
N LEU A 20 31.67 -83.18 34.87
CA LEU A 20 30.93 -82.62 33.74
C LEU A 20 29.97 -81.47 34.08
N GLY A 21 29.75 -80.61 33.08
CA GLY A 21 28.61 -79.72 32.91
C GLY A 21 29.06 -78.27 32.70
N GLY A 22 28.73 -77.54 31.64
CA GLY A 22 27.87 -77.74 30.48
C GLY A 22 27.61 -76.34 29.90
N GLY A 23 27.63 -76.21 28.57
CA GLY A 23 26.99 -75.10 27.84
C GLY A 23 27.78 -73.79 27.66
N GLY A 24 27.95 -73.39 26.38
CA GLY A 24 28.32 -72.05 25.93
C GLY A 24 29.84 -71.83 25.84
N CYS A 25 30.46 -71.41 24.73
CA CYS A 25 29.98 -70.69 23.57
C CYS A 25 30.77 -71.13 22.33
N ALA A 26 30.03 -71.42 21.25
CA ALA A 26 30.49 -71.12 19.91
C ALA A 26 30.81 -69.62 19.79
N LEU A 27 31.61 -69.26 18.79
CA LEU A 27 31.91 -67.89 18.36
C LEU A 27 32.95 -67.15 19.20
N LEU A 28 34.23 -67.54 19.05
CA LEU A 28 35.24 -66.52 18.75
C LEU A 28 34.90 -65.96 17.37
N GLY A 29 33.85 -65.13 17.29
CA GLY A 29 33.63 -64.32 16.12
C GLY A 29 34.88 -63.47 15.94
N GLU A 30 35.50 -63.53 14.76
CA GLU A 30 36.55 -62.57 14.39
C GLU A 30 36.02 -61.19 14.71
N ARG A 31 36.50 -60.61 15.81
CA ARG A 31 36.18 -59.24 16.15
C ARG A 31 36.97 -58.41 15.17
N TYR A 32 36.32 -58.05 14.06
CA TYR A 32 36.90 -57.09 13.14
C TYR A 32 37.22 -55.83 13.95
N PRO A 33 38.46 -55.31 13.86
CA PRO A 33 38.84 -54.10 14.57
C PRO A 33 37.93 -52.95 14.13
N ASP A 34 37.68 -52.01 15.05
CA ASP A 34 36.93 -50.81 14.70
C ASP A 34 37.81 -49.88 13.85
N ALA A 35 37.21 -49.13 12.93
CA ALA A 35 37.93 -48.21 12.07
C ALA A 35 38.65 -47.10 12.88
N ALA A 36 38.06 -46.68 14.00
CA ALA A 36 38.68 -45.71 14.91
C ALA A 36 39.95 -46.27 15.55
N GLU A 37 39.93 -47.54 15.98
CA GLU A 37 41.09 -48.23 16.55
C GLU A 37 42.23 -48.34 15.52
N LEU A 38 41.92 -48.74 14.28
CA LEU A 38 42.91 -48.82 13.19
C LEU A 38 43.48 -47.46 12.78
N ARG A 39 42.68 -46.39 12.89
CA ARG A 39 43.14 -45.01 12.63
C ARG A 39 44.11 -44.54 13.72
N GLU A 40 43.82 -44.86 14.99
CA GLU A 40 44.68 -44.49 16.12
C GLU A 40 45.99 -45.29 16.13
N GLN A 41 45.92 -46.61 15.89
CA GLN A 41 47.11 -47.45 15.62
C GLN A 41 47.90 -46.91 14.42
N GLY A 42 47.19 -46.53 13.37
CA GLY A 42 47.79 -45.99 12.16
C GLY A 42 48.56 -44.68 12.37
N ARG A 43 48.18 -43.86 13.37
CA ARG A 43 48.91 -42.65 13.79
C ARG A 43 50.16 -42.99 14.60
N ALA A 44 50.11 -44.01 15.45
CA ALA A 44 51.27 -44.47 16.22
C ALA A 44 52.37 -45.07 15.31
N GLU A 45 51.98 -45.65 14.18
CA GLU A 45 52.87 -46.21 13.15
C GLU A 45 53.33 -45.20 12.08
N ALA A 46 53.02 -43.91 12.23
CA ALA A 46 53.35 -42.91 11.22
C ALA A 46 54.88 -42.74 11.07
N GLU A 47 55.44 -43.15 9.93
CA GLU A 47 56.84 -42.88 9.58
C GLU A 47 57.06 -41.38 9.33
N SER A 48 58.20 -40.84 9.77
CA SER A 48 58.61 -39.47 9.45
C SER A 48 58.88 -39.31 7.95
N GLY A 49 58.52 -38.15 7.38
CA GLY A 49 58.69 -37.87 5.95
C GLY A 49 57.51 -38.29 5.07
N TYR A 50 56.39 -38.74 5.66
CA TYR A 50 55.16 -39.09 4.96
C TYR A 50 53.93 -38.46 5.62
N THR A 51 53.01 -38.05 4.76
CA THR A 51 51.65 -37.63 5.09
C THR A 51 50.70 -38.80 4.84
N TYR A 52 49.81 -39.08 5.79
CA TYR A 52 48.89 -40.22 5.75
C TYR A 52 47.45 -39.77 5.62
N GLY A 53 46.66 -40.50 4.83
CA GLY A 53 45.21 -40.37 4.77
C GLY A 53 44.54 -41.69 5.10
N HIS A 54 43.38 -41.63 5.72
CA HIS A 54 42.65 -42.78 6.21
C HIS A 54 41.20 -42.71 5.74
N GLY A 55 40.67 -43.80 5.20
CA GLY A 55 39.33 -43.83 4.66
C GLY A 55 38.60 -45.10 5.03
N THR A 56 37.28 -44.96 5.17
CA THR A 56 36.36 -46.07 5.38
C THR A 56 35.28 -46.07 4.31
N GLY A 57 34.79 -47.25 3.95
CA GLY A 57 33.76 -47.42 2.93
C GLY A 57 33.15 -48.83 2.97
N GLU A 58 32.05 -49.04 2.27
CA GLU A 58 31.41 -50.36 2.21
C GLU A 58 32.25 -51.33 1.36
N THR A 59 32.98 -50.78 0.38
CA THR A 59 33.93 -51.49 -0.48
C THR A 59 35.39 -51.02 -0.25
N PRO A 60 36.40 -51.84 -0.59
CA PRO A 60 37.81 -51.41 -0.55
C PRO A 60 38.05 -50.17 -1.42
N GLU A 61 37.41 -50.09 -2.58
CA GLU A 61 37.53 -48.99 -3.51
C GLU A 61 36.99 -47.67 -2.92
N GLU A 62 35.82 -47.71 -2.27
CA GLU A 62 35.25 -46.56 -1.56
C GLU A 62 36.13 -46.13 -0.39
N ALA A 63 36.61 -47.08 0.41
CA ALA A 63 37.50 -46.79 1.53
C ALA A 63 38.82 -46.16 1.04
N ARG A 64 39.36 -46.66 -0.07
CA ARG A 64 40.55 -46.08 -0.72
C ARG A 64 40.28 -44.67 -1.24
N GLN A 65 39.15 -44.44 -1.90
CA GLN A 65 38.78 -43.12 -2.39
C GLN A 65 38.59 -42.12 -1.24
N SER A 66 37.97 -42.55 -0.15
CA SER A 66 37.83 -41.79 1.11
C SER A 66 39.20 -41.43 1.71
N ALA A 67 40.15 -42.37 1.71
CA ALA A 67 41.50 -42.14 2.24
C ALA A 67 42.29 -41.13 1.38
N LEU A 68 42.08 -41.18 0.06
CA LEU A 68 42.63 -40.21 -0.89
C LEU A 68 41.99 -38.82 -0.73
N TYR A 69 40.68 -38.73 -0.44
CA TYR A 69 40.01 -37.47 -0.13
C TYR A 69 40.57 -36.81 1.12
N GLU A 70 40.98 -37.58 2.14
CA GLU A 70 41.60 -37.00 3.33
C GLU A 70 42.95 -36.33 3.00
N ILE A 71 43.81 -36.97 2.20
CA ILE A 71 45.07 -36.35 1.73
C ILE A 71 44.78 -35.11 0.86
N ALA A 72 43.78 -35.21 -0.03
CA ALA A 72 43.35 -34.07 -0.84
C ALA A 72 42.87 -32.90 0.04
N GLY A 73 42.18 -33.17 1.14
CA GLY A 73 41.69 -32.16 2.10
C GLY A 73 42.79 -31.26 2.66
N GLU A 74 43.99 -31.79 2.87
CA GLU A 74 45.14 -31.00 3.31
C GLU A 74 45.68 -30.06 2.21
N VAL A 75 45.63 -30.48 0.94
CA VAL A 75 45.97 -29.61 -0.21
C VAL A 75 44.90 -28.53 -0.37
N VAL A 76 43.62 -28.92 -0.29
CA VAL A 76 42.46 -28.02 -0.39
C VAL A 76 42.51 -26.94 0.69
N THR A 77 42.92 -27.27 1.91
CA THR A 77 43.07 -26.28 2.99
C THR A 77 44.09 -25.19 2.64
N ALA A 78 45.19 -25.55 1.96
CA ALA A 78 46.17 -24.58 1.49
C ALA A 78 45.62 -23.70 0.35
N VAL A 79 44.83 -24.27 -0.57
CA VAL A 79 44.16 -23.52 -1.65
C VAL A 79 43.15 -22.53 -1.08
N ARG A 80 42.35 -22.94 -0.10
CA ARG A 80 41.35 -22.10 0.59
C ARG A 80 41.93 -20.87 1.24
N GLY A 81 43.08 -21.02 1.92
CA GLY A 81 43.77 -19.90 2.55
C GLY A 81 44.11 -18.80 1.54
N GLU A 82 44.68 -19.21 0.40
CA GLU A 82 45.07 -18.32 -0.70
C GLU A 82 43.85 -17.76 -1.45
N GLN A 83 42.84 -18.60 -1.77
CA GLN A 83 41.60 -18.14 -2.42
C GLN A 83 40.90 -17.07 -1.60
N ARG A 84 40.79 -17.26 -0.28
CA ARG A 84 40.22 -16.25 0.62
C ARG A 84 41.03 -14.95 0.62
N GLU A 85 42.34 -15.01 0.45
CA GLU A 85 43.17 -13.82 0.31
C GLU A 85 42.94 -13.13 -1.05
N VAL A 86 42.80 -13.91 -2.12
CA VAL A 86 42.43 -13.42 -3.46
C VAL A 86 41.05 -12.74 -3.42
N PHE A 87 40.02 -13.38 -2.86
CA PHE A 87 38.70 -12.78 -2.69
C PHE A 87 38.75 -11.48 -1.88
N ARG A 88 39.45 -11.48 -0.74
CA ARG A 88 39.67 -10.26 0.07
C ARG A 88 40.40 -9.17 -0.71
N SER A 89 41.36 -9.52 -1.57
CA SER A 89 42.04 -8.55 -2.43
C SER A 89 41.12 -7.98 -3.50
N LEU A 90 40.28 -8.80 -4.13
CA LEU A 90 39.33 -8.36 -5.16
C LEU A 90 38.23 -7.48 -4.57
N GLN A 91 37.71 -7.83 -3.39
CA GLN A 91 36.75 -7.00 -2.66
C GLN A 91 37.32 -5.64 -2.27
N ARG A 92 38.57 -5.59 -1.77
CA ARG A 92 39.26 -4.32 -1.46
C ARG A 92 39.44 -3.41 -2.67
N ARG A 93 39.53 -3.98 -3.87
CA ARG A 93 39.62 -3.23 -5.15
C ARG A 93 38.26 -2.88 -5.74
N GLY A 94 37.16 -3.27 -5.09
CA GLY A 94 35.80 -3.07 -5.59
C GLY A 94 35.48 -3.89 -6.84
N GLU A 95 36.24 -4.96 -7.11
CA GLU A 95 36.07 -5.77 -8.32
C GLU A 95 35.03 -6.90 -8.18
N VAL A 96 34.66 -7.22 -6.93
CA VAL A 96 33.71 -8.29 -6.56
C VAL A 96 32.94 -7.82 -5.32
N ASP A 97 31.64 -8.06 -5.26
CA ASP A 97 30.81 -7.76 -4.07
C ASP A 97 30.79 -8.93 -3.05
N GLY A 98 30.15 -8.73 -1.90
CA GLY A 98 30.05 -9.76 -0.85
C GLY A 98 29.25 -11.00 -1.27
N GLY A 99 28.15 -10.81 -1.99
CA GLY A 99 27.24 -11.90 -2.39
C GLY A 99 27.76 -12.73 -3.57
N GLU A 100 28.60 -12.16 -4.43
CA GLU A 100 29.38 -12.90 -5.44
C GLU A 100 30.38 -13.85 -4.79
N VAL A 101 31.08 -13.41 -3.73
CA VAL A 101 32.03 -14.27 -2.99
C VAL A 101 31.30 -15.40 -2.27
N GLU A 102 30.15 -15.12 -1.65
CA GLU A 102 29.34 -16.14 -0.98
C GLU A 102 28.92 -17.25 -1.95
N ARG A 103 28.35 -16.89 -3.11
CA ARG A 103 27.99 -17.86 -4.16
C ARG A 103 29.20 -18.62 -4.71
N ALA A 104 30.33 -17.95 -4.92
CA ALA A 104 31.56 -18.61 -5.36
C ALA A 104 32.08 -19.61 -4.33
N THR A 105 31.95 -19.29 -3.03
CA THR A 105 32.32 -20.18 -1.92
C THR A 105 31.41 -21.43 -1.86
N GLU A 106 30.15 -21.32 -2.28
CA GLU A 106 29.26 -22.49 -2.41
C GLU A 106 29.68 -23.41 -3.57
N VAL A 107 30.09 -22.84 -4.71
CA VAL A 107 30.63 -23.59 -5.87
C VAL A 107 31.99 -24.24 -5.55
N GLU A 108 32.79 -23.63 -4.65
CA GLU A 108 34.13 -24.05 -4.21
C GLU A 108 34.20 -25.52 -3.76
N LEU A 109 33.16 -26.01 -3.05
CA LEU A 109 33.22 -27.30 -2.34
C LEU A 109 33.38 -28.49 -3.31
N THR A 110 32.70 -28.46 -4.45
CA THR A 110 32.63 -29.60 -5.36
C THR A 110 33.77 -29.59 -6.39
N ALA A 111 34.11 -28.41 -6.93
CA ALA A 111 35.09 -28.30 -8.00
C ALA A 111 36.55 -28.40 -7.51
N THR A 112 36.88 -27.79 -6.37
CA THR A 112 38.24 -27.82 -5.82
C THR A 112 38.59 -29.22 -5.31
N VAL A 113 37.64 -29.94 -4.71
CA VAL A 113 37.83 -31.34 -4.31
C VAL A 113 37.98 -32.25 -5.54
N ALA A 114 37.12 -32.12 -6.55
CA ALA A 114 37.22 -32.95 -7.76
C ALA A 114 38.54 -32.71 -8.54
N SER A 115 38.95 -31.46 -8.69
CA SER A 115 40.19 -31.08 -9.39
C SER A 115 41.44 -31.60 -8.66
N VAL A 116 41.48 -31.49 -7.32
CA VAL A 116 42.60 -32.02 -6.53
C VAL A 116 42.59 -33.56 -6.49
N SER A 117 41.43 -34.19 -6.34
CA SER A 117 41.33 -35.66 -6.25
C SER A 117 41.64 -36.37 -7.56
N HIS A 118 41.29 -35.80 -8.72
CA HIS A 118 41.55 -36.41 -10.03
C HIS A 118 42.98 -36.17 -10.55
N VAL A 119 43.62 -35.04 -10.19
CA VAL A 119 44.86 -34.59 -10.83
C VAL A 119 46.11 -34.79 -9.94
N ALA A 120 45.97 -34.85 -8.61
CA ALA A 120 47.11 -34.68 -7.70
C ALA A 120 47.68 -35.96 -7.06
N LEU A 121 47.00 -37.11 -7.14
CA LEU A 121 47.36 -38.27 -6.32
C LEU A 121 48.09 -39.41 -7.06
N GLU A 122 48.66 -39.11 -8.24
CA GLU A 122 49.71 -39.95 -8.82
C GLU A 122 50.90 -40.05 -7.85
N GLY A 123 51.07 -41.21 -7.23
CA GLY A 123 52.15 -41.50 -6.26
C GLY A 123 51.69 -41.82 -4.84
N ALA A 124 50.40 -41.69 -4.51
CA ALA A 124 49.87 -42.18 -3.22
C ALA A 124 49.88 -43.72 -3.19
N ARG A 125 50.42 -44.31 -2.11
CA ARG A 125 50.51 -45.77 -1.95
C ARG A 125 49.64 -46.24 -0.81
N VAL A 126 48.85 -47.29 -1.06
CA VAL A 126 48.13 -48.01 0.01
C VAL A 126 49.16 -48.74 0.86
N VAL A 127 49.13 -48.50 2.17
CA VAL A 127 50.03 -49.12 3.16
C VAL A 127 49.30 -50.02 4.14
N ALA A 128 47.98 -49.87 4.26
CA ALA A 128 47.12 -50.82 4.95
C ALA A 128 45.76 -50.85 4.27
N GLU A 129 45.22 -52.04 4.11
CA GLU A 129 43.86 -52.31 3.62
C GLU A 129 43.32 -53.48 4.43
N GLN A 130 42.28 -53.24 5.22
CA GLN A 130 41.75 -54.23 6.16
C GLN A 130 40.23 -54.14 6.24
N ARG A 131 39.58 -55.29 6.45
CA ARG A 131 38.15 -55.36 6.71
C ARG A 131 37.87 -54.99 8.18
N VAL A 132 36.90 -54.11 8.40
CA VAL A 132 36.50 -53.60 9.72
C VAL A 132 35.03 -53.90 9.99
N ALA A 133 34.61 -53.76 11.25
CA ALA A 133 33.22 -53.92 11.65
C ALA A 133 32.35 -52.81 11.01
N GLY A 134 31.82 -53.09 9.82
CA GLY A 134 31.02 -52.12 9.03
C GLY A 134 31.56 -51.81 7.64
N GLY A 135 32.64 -52.44 7.18
CA GLY A 135 33.14 -52.25 5.81
C GLY A 135 34.64 -52.49 5.67
N TRP A 136 35.31 -51.57 4.98
CA TRP A 136 36.75 -51.57 4.74
C TRP A 136 37.39 -50.32 5.31
N TYR A 137 38.64 -50.47 5.75
CA TYR A 137 39.53 -49.39 6.14
C TYR A 137 40.77 -49.42 5.25
N VAL A 138 41.13 -48.26 4.71
CA VAL A 138 42.32 -48.08 3.89
C VAL A 138 43.16 -46.94 4.44
N ARG A 139 44.46 -47.17 4.59
CA ARG A 139 45.47 -46.15 4.89
C ARG A 139 46.35 -45.96 3.66
N VAL A 140 46.44 -44.73 3.18
CA VAL A 140 47.35 -44.31 2.11
C VAL A 140 48.43 -43.42 2.67
N ARG A 141 49.62 -43.44 2.05
CA ARG A 141 50.70 -42.51 2.34
C ARG A 141 51.19 -41.78 1.10
N LEU A 142 51.68 -40.57 1.31
CA LEU A 142 52.34 -39.73 0.32
C LEU A 142 53.59 -39.11 0.94
N SER A 143 54.71 -39.05 0.23
CA SER A 143 55.93 -38.41 0.77
C SER A 143 55.70 -36.92 1.03
N ASP A 144 56.27 -36.38 2.12
CA ASP A 144 56.15 -34.97 2.47
C ASP A 144 56.71 -34.04 1.39
N GLN A 145 57.76 -34.45 0.66
CA GLN A 145 58.29 -33.71 -0.48
C GLN A 145 57.23 -33.55 -1.58
N ARG A 146 56.53 -34.64 -1.92
CA ARG A 146 55.43 -34.61 -2.89
C ARG A 146 54.25 -33.79 -2.36
N MET A 147 53.90 -33.93 -1.09
CA MET A 147 52.85 -33.12 -0.47
C MET A 147 53.18 -31.63 -0.49
N ALA A 148 54.44 -31.25 -0.22
CA ALA A 148 54.90 -29.87 -0.31
C ALA A 148 54.85 -29.34 -1.76
N GLN A 149 55.22 -30.16 -2.75
CA GLN A 149 55.05 -29.81 -4.17
C GLN A 149 53.59 -29.59 -4.53
N LEU A 150 52.69 -30.48 -4.08
CA LEU A 150 51.25 -30.34 -4.31
C LEU A 150 50.72 -29.07 -3.66
N ARG A 151 51.05 -28.79 -2.40
CA ARG A 151 50.68 -27.52 -1.74
C ARG A 151 51.22 -26.30 -2.49
N ALA A 152 52.47 -26.33 -2.95
CA ALA A 152 53.06 -25.22 -3.72
C ALA A 152 52.39 -25.03 -5.09
N GLN A 153 52.08 -26.12 -5.79
CA GLN A 153 51.30 -26.09 -7.05
C GLN A 153 49.90 -25.55 -6.80
N ALA A 154 49.23 -26.00 -5.75
CA ALA A 154 47.89 -25.59 -5.40
C ALA A 154 47.82 -24.10 -5.01
N ARG A 155 48.80 -23.58 -4.26
CA ARG A 155 48.95 -22.13 -3.99
C ARG A 155 49.15 -21.32 -5.27
N ARG A 156 49.97 -21.81 -6.21
CA ARG A 156 50.14 -21.15 -7.52
C ARG A 156 48.87 -21.15 -8.36
N ASN A 157 48.06 -22.21 -8.28
CA ASN A 157 46.81 -22.35 -9.02
C ASN A 157 45.64 -21.58 -8.36
N ALA A 158 45.72 -21.28 -7.05
CA ALA A 158 44.63 -20.68 -6.28
C ALA A 158 44.04 -19.39 -6.90
N PRO A 159 44.82 -18.44 -7.46
CA PRO A 159 44.25 -17.28 -8.13
C PRO A 159 43.40 -17.63 -9.37
N ALA A 160 43.82 -18.63 -10.15
CA ALA A 160 43.06 -19.09 -11.31
C ALA A 160 41.79 -19.85 -10.87
N MET A 161 41.89 -20.65 -9.81
CA MET A 161 40.72 -21.34 -9.23
C MET A 161 39.69 -20.36 -8.68
N ALA A 162 40.13 -19.30 -7.98
CA ALA A 162 39.23 -18.24 -7.52
C ALA A 162 38.48 -17.57 -8.68
N GLN A 163 39.14 -17.32 -9.81
CA GLN A 163 38.47 -16.77 -11.00
C GLN A 163 37.49 -17.76 -11.64
N PHE A 164 37.80 -19.06 -11.59
CA PHE A 164 36.92 -20.12 -12.08
C PHE A 164 35.63 -20.15 -11.25
N GLU A 165 35.73 -20.19 -9.93
CA GLU A 165 34.58 -20.20 -9.02
C GLU A 165 33.73 -18.93 -9.16
N LEU A 166 34.38 -17.76 -9.25
CA LEU A 166 33.68 -16.50 -9.52
C LEU A 166 32.97 -16.49 -10.88
N THR A 167 33.50 -17.18 -11.89
CA THR A 167 32.89 -17.28 -13.22
C THR A 167 31.69 -18.22 -13.21
N GLU A 168 31.79 -19.36 -12.52
CA GLU A 168 30.68 -20.32 -12.37
C GLU A 168 29.56 -19.80 -11.46
N ALA A 169 29.87 -18.91 -10.51
CA ALA A 169 28.87 -18.27 -9.65
C ALA A 169 27.99 -17.23 -10.38
N VAL A 170 28.35 -16.82 -11.60
CA VAL A 170 27.56 -15.86 -12.39
C VAL A 170 26.30 -16.55 -12.95
N PRO A 171 25.10 -15.99 -12.74
CA PRO A 171 23.87 -16.50 -13.34
C PRO A 171 23.94 -16.57 -14.87
N GLU A 172 23.27 -17.55 -15.48
CA GLU A 172 23.37 -17.77 -16.93
C GLU A 172 22.80 -16.63 -17.77
N ASP A 173 21.84 -15.87 -17.24
CA ASP A 173 21.24 -14.71 -17.89
C ASP A 173 22.07 -13.41 -17.76
N ARG A 174 23.31 -13.53 -17.25
CA ARG A 174 24.31 -12.44 -17.22
C ARG A 174 25.57 -12.77 -18.03
N PRO A 175 25.45 -13.08 -19.34
CA PRO A 175 26.59 -13.40 -20.18
C PRO A 175 27.66 -12.30 -20.23
N GLY A 176 27.30 -11.02 -20.11
CA GLY A 176 28.28 -9.93 -20.11
C GLY A 176 29.23 -9.98 -18.92
N GLN A 177 28.69 -10.21 -17.72
CA GLN A 177 29.47 -10.39 -16.50
C GLN A 177 30.32 -11.66 -16.58
N ARG A 178 29.75 -12.76 -17.09
CA ARG A 178 30.46 -14.03 -17.25
C ARG A 178 31.63 -13.93 -18.23
N PHE A 179 31.45 -13.22 -19.35
CA PHE A 179 32.51 -12.91 -20.29
C PHE A 179 33.64 -12.12 -19.63
N ALA A 180 33.31 -11.06 -18.89
CA ALA A 180 34.30 -10.24 -18.20
C ALA A 180 35.09 -11.05 -17.15
N ARG A 181 34.42 -11.91 -16.39
CA ARG A 181 35.07 -12.82 -15.42
C ARG A 181 35.98 -13.82 -16.11
N ALA A 182 35.52 -14.47 -17.19
CA ALA A 182 36.33 -15.41 -17.95
C ALA A 182 37.58 -14.73 -18.56
N ALA A 183 37.44 -13.51 -19.09
CA ALA A 183 38.57 -12.74 -19.59
C ALA A 183 39.60 -12.38 -18.50
N ARG A 184 39.15 -12.04 -17.29
CA ARG A 184 40.05 -11.84 -16.12
C ARG A 184 40.69 -13.16 -15.67
N GLY A 185 39.98 -14.27 -15.78
CA GLY A 185 40.49 -15.62 -15.61
C GLY A 185 41.68 -15.89 -16.55
N LEU A 186 41.51 -15.64 -17.84
CA LEU A 186 42.59 -15.77 -18.84
C LEU A 186 43.81 -14.90 -18.53
N GLN A 187 43.59 -13.66 -18.11
CA GLN A 187 44.68 -12.77 -17.67
C GLN A 187 45.42 -13.34 -16.46
N THR A 188 44.67 -13.82 -15.48
CA THR A 188 45.24 -14.40 -14.26
C THR A 188 46.09 -15.62 -14.60
N VAL A 189 45.55 -16.52 -15.41
CA VAL A 189 46.19 -17.75 -15.85
C VAL A 189 47.47 -17.49 -16.65
N THR A 190 47.44 -16.49 -17.55
CA THR A 190 48.62 -16.08 -18.32
C THR A 190 49.70 -15.50 -17.40
N ARG A 191 49.30 -14.64 -16.45
CA ARG A 191 50.21 -13.99 -15.50
C ARG A 191 50.85 -14.98 -14.53
N THR A 192 50.10 -15.99 -14.08
CA THR A 192 50.61 -17.01 -13.13
C THR A 192 51.26 -18.20 -13.82
N GLY A 193 51.15 -18.33 -15.14
CA GLY A 193 51.73 -19.43 -15.92
C GLY A 193 51.07 -20.78 -15.65
N VAL A 194 49.78 -20.80 -15.29
CA VAL A 194 49.03 -22.02 -14.91
C VAL A 194 48.05 -22.49 -15.98
N GLY A 195 48.20 -22.04 -17.23
CA GLY A 195 47.27 -22.31 -18.34
C GLY A 195 47.01 -23.77 -18.62
N ASP A 196 48.08 -24.57 -18.63
CA ASP A 196 48.02 -26.00 -18.93
C ASP A 196 47.69 -26.87 -17.70
N GLN A 197 47.46 -26.24 -16.55
CA GLN A 197 47.05 -26.98 -15.35
C GLN A 197 45.62 -27.47 -15.52
N ARG A 198 45.41 -28.74 -15.18
CA ARG A 198 44.12 -29.40 -15.31
C ARG A 198 43.10 -28.83 -14.31
N LEU A 199 41.87 -28.80 -14.76
CA LEU A 199 40.70 -28.30 -14.06
C LEU A 199 39.51 -29.20 -14.41
N TYR A 200 38.67 -29.49 -13.42
CA TYR A 200 37.39 -30.12 -13.67
C TYR A 200 36.28 -29.07 -13.63
N SER A 201 35.48 -29.00 -14.68
CA SER A 201 34.25 -28.21 -14.73
C SER A 201 33.05 -29.12 -14.90
N HIS A 202 31.97 -28.88 -14.16
CA HIS A 202 30.71 -29.62 -14.33
C HIS A 202 30.14 -29.52 -15.74
N ARG A 203 30.46 -28.44 -16.48
CA ARG A 203 29.94 -28.17 -17.83
C ARG A 203 30.80 -28.78 -18.94
N LEU A 204 32.13 -28.76 -18.76
CA LEU A 204 33.09 -29.14 -19.81
C LEU A 204 33.84 -30.45 -19.51
N GLY A 205 33.67 -31.03 -18.32
CA GLY A 205 34.44 -32.18 -17.86
C GLY A 205 35.89 -31.81 -17.50
N GLU A 206 36.82 -32.75 -17.74
CA GLU A 206 38.25 -32.51 -17.55
C GLU A 206 38.80 -31.61 -18.67
N THR A 207 39.36 -30.47 -18.28
CA THR A 207 39.90 -29.43 -19.17
C THR A 207 41.13 -28.77 -18.54
N THR A 208 41.65 -27.71 -19.14
CA THR A 208 42.68 -26.86 -18.53
C THR A 208 42.11 -25.49 -18.17
N PHE A 209 42.78 -24.74 -17.29
CA PHE A 209 42.32 -23.38 -16.96
C PHE A 209 42.22 -22.49 -18.21
N ALA A 210 43.21 -22.54 -19.10
CA ALA A 210 43.19 -21.75 -20.33
C ALA A 210 41.99 -22.12 -21.22
N ALA A 211 41.81 -23.41 -21.50
CA ALA A 211 40.71 -23.89 -22.35
C ALA A 211 39.33 -23.60 -21.74
N TYR A 212 39.17 -23.74 -20.42
CA TYR A 212 37.92 -23.41 -19.73
C TYR A 212 37.54 -21.94 -19.91
N PHE A 213 38.45 -21.01 -19.62
CA PHE A 213 38.12 -19.59 -19.68
C PHE A 213 37.96 -19.10 -21.12
N GLU A 214 38.72 -19.63 -22.09
CA GLU A 214 38.53 -19.33 -23.51
C GLU A 214 37.16 -19.77 -24.00
N GLU A 215 36.77 -21.01 -23.70
CA GLU A 215 35.49 -21.56 -24.10
C GLU A 215 34.32 -20.84 -23.41
N THR A 216 34.46 -20.53 -22.12
CA THR A 216 33.45 -19.78 -21.37
C THR A 216 33.29 -18.36 -21.90
N ALA A 217 34.40 -17.67 -22.22
CA ALA A 217 34.34 -16.36 -22.86
C ALA A 217 33.67 -16.44 -24.24
N ARG A 218 34.00 -17.45 -25.05
CA ARG A 218 33.39 -17.68 -26.37
C ARG A 218 31.88 -17.90 -26.27
N GLN A 219 31.44 -18.76 -25.36
CA GLN A 219 30.02 -19.06 -25.14
C GLN A 219 29.26 -17.84 -24.63
N ALA A 220 29.81 -17.13 -23.65
CA ALA A 220 29.22 -15.92 -23.10
C ALA A 220 29.12 -14.81 -24.16
N ALA A 221 30.14 -14.62 -24.99
CA ALA A 221 30.09 -13.69 -26.13
C ALA A 221 29.00 -14.09 -27.14
N ALA A 222 28.87 -15.37 -27.47
CA ALA A 222 27.85 -15.86 -28.40
C ALA A 222 26.40 -15.64 -27.90
N GLN A 223 26.21 -15.56 -26.58
CA GLN A 223 24.93 -15.25 -25.95
C GLN A 223 24.64 -13.74 -25.89
N LEU A 224 25.63 -12.88 -26.10
CA LEU A 224 25.41 -11.44 -26.14
C LEU A 224 24.80 -11.01 -27.48
N GLN A 225 23.86 -10.08 -27.39
CA GLN A 225 23.30 -9.38 -28.53
C GLN A 225 23.41 -7.87 -28.28
N VAL A 226 23.84 -7.12 -29.29
CA VAL A 226 23.88 -5.66 -29.25
C VAL A 226 22.86 -5.11 -30.23
N ILE A 227 21.92 -4.32 -29.73
CA ILE A 227 20.81 -3.75 -30.49
C ILE A 227 21.10 -2.26 -30.71
N PRO A 228 21.30 -1.80 -31.95
CA PRO A 228 21.42 -0.37 -32.25
C PRO A 228 20.04 0.28 -32.23
N VAL A 229 19.91 1.36 -31.47
CA VAL A 229 18.69 2.18 -31.38
C VAL A 229 19.06 3.63 -31.73
N VAL A 230 18.45 4.13 -32.79
CA VAL A 230 18.66 5.48 -33.31
C VAL A 230 17.53 6.38 -32.83
N ALA A 231 17.89 7.58 -32.34
CA ALA A 231 16.98 8.64 -31.95
C ALA A 231 17.58 10.01 -32.30
N ASP A 232 16.83 10.83 -33.05
CA ASP A 232 17.14 12.24 -33.35
C ASP A 232 18.63 12.51 -33.71
N ASP A 233 19.20 11.77 -34.67
CA ASP A 233 20.60 11.79 -35.18
C ASP A 233 21.69 11.13 -34.29
N GLU A 234 21.34 10.60 -33.13
CA GLU A 234 22.23 9.80 -32.28
C GLU A 234 21.86 8.32 -32.32
N VAL A 235 22.88 7.46 -32.21
CA VAL A 235 22.72 6.03 -31.99
C VAL A 235 23.22 5.66 -30.61
N ARG A 236 22.40 4.88 -29.90
CA ARG A 236 22.76 4.17 -28.67
C ARG A 236 22.74 2.68 -28.94
N PHE A 237 23.53 1.94 -28.18
CA PHE A 237 23.58 0.49 -28.29
C PHE A 237 23.11 -0.11 -26.98
N VAL A 238 22.20 -1.09 -27.06
CA VAL A 238 21.78 -1.87 -25.88
C VAL A 238 22.45 -3.23 -25.94
N ALA A 239 23.23 -3.58 -24.93
CA ALA A 239 23.72 -4.94 -24.76
C ALA A 239 22.72 -5.75 -23.93
N VAL A 240 22.25 -6.85 -24.51
CA VAL A 240 21.30 -7.76 -23.88
C VAL A 240 21.77 -9.20 -24.03
N ASP A 241 21.26 -10.10 -23.18
CA ASP A 241 21.28 -11.52 -23.46
C ASP A 241 20.36 -11.83 -24.66
N ARG A 242 20.84 -12.64 -25.60
CA ARG A 242 20.14 -12.95 -26.86
C ARG A 242 18.81 -13.67 -26.63
N HIS A 243 18.69 -14.45 -25.56
CA HIS A 243 17.50 -15.27 -25.29
C HIS A 243 16.52 -14.59 -24.34
N SER A 244 16.99 -14.11 -23.18
CA SER A 244 16.16 -13.46 -22.17
C SER A 244 15.91 -11.98 -22.43
N LEU A 245 16.65 -11.37 -23.37
CA LEU A 245 16.70 -9.93 -23.60
C LEU A 245 17.06 -9.12 -22.33
N ARG A 246 17.63 -9.77 -21.31
CA ARG A 246 18.01 -9.12 -20.05
C ARG A 246 19.16 -8.14 -20.32
N PRO A 247 19.05 -6.88 -19.87
CA PRO A 247 20.13 -5.90 -19.96
C PRO A 247 21.44 -6.40 -19.36
N GLN A 248 22.56 -6.05 -19.99
CA GLN A 248 23.91 -6.40 -19.54
C GLN A 248 24.64 -5.14 -19.07
N PRO A 249 24.56 -4.80 -17.76
CA PRO A 249 25.14 -3.57 -17.23
C PRO A 249 26.65 -3.66 -17.05
N ASN A 250 27.31 -2.50 -17.01
CA ASN A 250 28.76 -2.36 -16.78
C ASN A 250 29.64 -3.13 -17.79
N LEU A 251 29.11 -3.40 -18.99
CA LEU A 251 29.80 -4.07 -20.07
C LEU A 251 30.59 -3.06 -20.88
N LYS A 252 31.91 -3.26 -21.01
CA LYS A 252 32.77 -2.44 -21.88
C LYS A 252 32.69 -2.97 -23.30
N LEU A 253 32.27 -2.14 -24.23
CA LEU A 253 32.16 -2.45 -25.65
C LEU A 253 33.09 -1.54 -26.46
N ARG A 254 33.76 -2.10 -27.46
CA ARG A 254 34.44 -1.33 -28.50
C ARG A 254 33.55 -1.28 -29.73
N ILE A 255 33.08 -0.09 -30.09
CA ILE A 255 32.15 0.12 -31.20
C ILE A 255 32.78 1.13 -32.15
N GLY A 256 33.11 0.70 -33.37
CA GLY A 256 33.73 1.58 -34.37
C GLY A 256 35.03 2.23 -33.89
N GLY A 257 35.84 1.50 -33.09
CA GLY A 257 37.09 2.01 -32.49
C GLY A 257 36.92 2.78 -31.18
N MET A 258 35.70 3.18 -30.81
CA MET A 258 35.42 3.85 -29.54
C MET A 258 35.14 2.85 -28.43
N THR A 259 35.59 3.12 -27.21
CA THR A 259 35.23 2.31 -26.03
C THR A 259 34.07 2.95 -25.28
N LEU A 260 32.97 2.20 -25.13
CA LEU A 260 31.73 2.60 -24.46
C LEU A 260 31.44 1.64 -23.29
N LEU A 261 30.77 2.15 -22.26
CA LEU A 261 30.30 1.37 -21.13
C LEU A 261 28.78 1.36 -21.13
N THR A 262 28.16 0.23 -20.80
CA THR A 262 26.72 0.13 -20.61
C THR A 262 26.29 0.54 -19.20
N ASP A 263 25.17 1.27 -19.10
CA ASP A 263 24.51 1.62 -17.84
C ASP A 263 23.71 0.45 -17.25
N ASP A 264 22.98 0.68 -16.15
CA ASP A 264 22.14 -0.33 -15.48
C ASP A 264 21.07 -0.94 -16.39
N GLY A 265 20.61 -0.18 -17.39
CA GLY A 265 19.66 -0.63 -18.42
C GLY A 265 20.32 -1.27 -19.63
N GLY A 266 21.64 -1.51 -19.59
CA GLY A 266 22.40 -2.11 -20.69
C GLY A 266 22.72 -1.13 -21.82
N TRP A 267 22.43 0.17 -21.67
CA TRP A 267 22.59 1.17 -22.73
C TRP A 267 23.95 1.82 -22.71
N THR A 268 24.53 2.03 -23.90
CA THR A 268 25.68 2.93 -24.05
C THR A 268 25.25 4.40 -24.07
N ALA A 269 26.22 5.29 -23.86
CA ALA A 269 26.07 6.71 -24.20
C ALA A 269 25.78 6.90 -25.70
N GLY A 270 25.00 7.93 -26.03
CA GLY A 270 24.65 8.30 -27.41
C GLY A 270 25.86 8.75 -28.22
N ARG A 271 25.86 8.41 -29.51
CA ARG A 271 26.92 8.80 -30.46
C ARG A 271 26.30 9.27 -31.76
N SER A 272 26.89 10.30 -32.36
CA SER A 272 26.44 10.75 -33.68
C SER A 272 26.62 9.63 -34.71
N LEU A 273 25.56 9.37 -35.48
CA LEU A 273 25.58 8.44 -36.62
C LEU A 273 26.70 8.74 -37.63
N ARG A 274 27.05 10.03 -37.80
CA ARG A 274 28.11 10.47 -38.73
C ARG A 274 29.52 10.12 -38.24
N GLY A 275 29.68 9.89 -36.94
CA GLY A 275 30.95 9.51 -36.32
C GLY A 275 31.24 8.01 -36.38
N LEU A 276 30.31 7.21 -36.91
CA LEU A 276 30.48 5.78 -37.13
C LEU A 276 30.87 5.52 -38.59
N GLY A 277 31.88 4.68 -38.80
CA GLY A 277 32.26 4.22 -40.15
C GLY A 277 31.17 3.35 -40.79
N ASP A 278 31.33 3.03 -42.08
CA ASP A 278 30.33 2.28 -42.84
C ASP A 278 30.13 0.84 -42.35
N GLU A 279 31.16 0.26 -41.72
CA GLU A 279 31.09 -1.00 -40.98
C GLU A 279 31.37 -0.76 -39.50
N VAL A 280 30.35 -0.98 -38.66
CA VAL A 280 30.47 -0.78 -37.21
C VAL A 280 30.78 -2.11 -36.56
N ARG A 281 32.05 -2.40 -36.33
CA ARG A 281 32.45 -3.59 -35.58
C ARG A 281 32.20 -3.38 -34.08
N VAL A 282 31.48 -4.31 -33.46
CA VAL A 282 31.20 -4.33 -32.02
C VAL A 282 31.99 -5.45 -31.35
N GLU A 283 32.88 -5.08 -30.42
CA GLU A 283 33.70 -6.02 -29.66
C GLU A 283 33.44 -5.92 -28.15
N VAL A 284 33.35 -7.03 -27.43
CA VAL A 284 33.32 -7.00 -25.95
C VAL A 284 34.72 -6.93 -25.39
N LEU A 285 34.94 -6.00 -24.46
CA LEU A 285 36.20 -5.83 -23.75
C LEU A 285 36.07 -6.42 -22.34
N GLY A 286 36.86 -7.46 -22.07
CA GLY A 286 36.73 -8.24 -20.84
C GLY A 286 37.29 -7.60 -19.56
N ALA A 287 38.17 -6.58 -19.65
CA ALA A 287 38.78 -5.96 -18.46
C ALA A 287 39.06 -4.45 -18.61
N PRO A 288 39.08 -3.68 -17.50
CA PRO A 288 39.23 -2.22 -17.55
C PRO A 288 40.59 -1.70 -18.01
N ASP A 289 41.69 -2.36 -17.65
CA ASP A 289 43.00 -1.69 -17.60
C ASP A 289 44.10 -2.33 -18.46
N GLN A 290 43.88 -3.49 -19.07
CA GLN A 290 44.78 -4.06 -20.06
C GLN A 290 43.99 -4.86 -21.10
N PRO A 291 44.18 -4.61 -22.41
CA PRO A 291 43.71 -5.54 -23.41
C PRO A 291 44.56 -6.80 -23.27
N ALA A 292 44.06 -7.80 -22.55
CA ALA A 292 44.43 -9.16 -22.94
C ALA A 292 44.18 -9.25 -24.44
N ARG A 293 45.17 -9.72 -25.20
CA ARG A 293 44.94 -10.13 -26.59
C ARG A 293 44.06 -11.38 -26.56
N LEU A 294 42.80 -11.22 -26.16
CA LEU A 294 41.77 -12.18 -26.48
C LEU A 294 41.78 -12.27 -28.01
N PRO A 295 41.84 -13.48 -28.58
CA PRO A 295 41.76 -13.64 -30.02
C PRO A 295 40.58 -12.84 -30.57
N ALA A 296 40.83 -12.02 -31.60
CA ALA A 296 39.85 -11.05 -32.11
C ALA A 296 38.50 -11.70 -32.55
N HIS A 297 38.52 -13.01 -32.82
CA HIS A 297 37.35 -13.81 -33.15
C HIS A 297 36.45 -14.13 -31.94
N LEU A 298 36.96 -14.07 -30.70
CA LEU A 298 36.18 -14.29 -29.47
C LEU A 298 35.42 -13.05 -29.00
N CYS A 299 35.83 -11.86 -29.46
CA CYS A 299 35.26 -10.60 -29.00
C CYS A 299 34.16 -10.05 -29.92
N CYS A 300 34.05 -10.54 -31.16
CA CYS A 300 33.15 -9.95 -32.16
C CYS A 300 31.69 -10.38 -31.93
N LEU A 301 30.81 -9.43 -31.62
CA LEU A 301 29.39 -9.72 -31.39
C LEU A 301 28.56 -9.61 -32.67
N VAL A 302 28.76 -8.53 -33.45
CA VAL A 302 28.05 -8.22 -34.71
C VAL A 302 28.85 -7.18 -35.51
N SER A 303 28.75 -7.19 -36.85
CA SER A 303 29.06 -6.04 -37.74
C SER A 303 27.75 -5.47 -38.34
N PRO A 304 26.98 -4.63 -37.65
CA PRO A 304 25.90 -3.88 -38.30
C PRO A 304 26.48 -2.99 -39.41
N ARG A 305 25.88 -3.02 -40.60
CA ARG A 305 26.23 -2.12 -41.71
C ARG A 305 25.47 -0.82 -41.54
N ARG A 306 26.11 0.29 -41.89
CA ARG A 306 25.49 1.63 -41.88
C ARG A 306 24.20 1.69 -42.72
N ASP A 307 24.11 0.88 -43.78
CA ASP A 307 22.94 0.78 -44.66
C ASP A 307 21.81 -0.11 -44.11
N ASP A 308 22.00 -0.84 -43.00
CA ASP A 308 20.95 -1.68 -42.40
C ASP A 308 19.76 -0.86 -41.84
N GLY A 309 19.90 0.47 -41.74
CA GLY A 309 18.84 1.40 -41.32
C GLY A 309 18.19 2.20 -42.46
N ALA A 310 18.76 2.19 -43.68
CA ALA A 310 18.25 2.98 -44.80
C ALA A 310 17.19 2.18 -45.58
N GLY A 311 15.91 2.59 -45.49
CA GLY A 311 14.82 1.98 -46.25
C GLY A 311 14.21 0.71 -45.62
N VAL A 312 14.32 0.56 -44.30
CA VAL A 312 13.77 -0.60 -43.57
C VAL A 312 12.24 -0.58 -43.59
N GLU A 313 11.60 -1.51 -44.30
CA GLU A 313 10.13 -1.63 -44.31
C GLU A 313 9.55 -2.10 -42.96
N ARG A 314 10.36 -2.74 -42.10
CA ARG A 314 9.96 -3.28 -40.78
C ARG A 314 11.08 -3.19 -39.75
N ALA A 315 10.82 -2.47 -38.67
CA ALA A 315 11.68 -2.43 -37.48
C ALA A 315 11.27 -3.54 -36.47
N ALA A 316 12.10 -3.78 -35.46
CA ALA A 316 11.82 -4.73 -34.39
C ALA A 316 11.79 -4.07 -33.00
N LEU A 317 10.70 -4.23 -32.27
CA LEU A 317 10.59 -3.85 -30.86
C LEU A 317 10.92 -5.05 -29.98
N TYR A 318 12.01 -4.96 -29.23
CA TYR A 318 12.45 -5.95 -28.25
C TYR A 318 11.85 -5.62 -26.88
N LEU A 319 11.16 -6.59 -26.28
CA LEU A 319 10.42 -6.44 -25.02
C LEU A 319 11.04 -7.33 -23.95
N HIS A 320 11.44 -6.73 -22.83
CA HIS A 320 11.94 -7.42 -21.64
C HIS A 320 11.16 -6.97 -20.39
N THR A 321 10.87 -7.90 -19.49
CA THR A 321 10.39 -7.60 -18.13
C THR A 321 11.20 -8.38 -17.11
N GLU A 322 11.34 -7.81 -15.92
CA GLU A 322 11.92 -8.47 -14.75
C GLU A 322 10.87 -8.54 -13.63
N PRO A 323 10.36 -9.74 -13.25
CA PRO A 323 10.65 -11.06 -13.84
C PRO A 323 10.11 -11.21 -15.28
N SER A 324 10.67 -12.15 -16.03
CA SER A 324 10.21 -12.51 -17.38
C SER A 324 8.90 -13.31 -17.35
N GLY A 325 8.21 -13.42 -18.49
CA GLY A 325 6.95 -14.15 -18.61
C GLY A 325 5.69 -13.28 -18.47
N ALA A 326 5.85 -11.96 -18.37
CA ALA A 326 4.71 -11.05 -18.28
C ALA A 326 4.05 -10.85 -19.64
N VAL A 327 2.72 -10.67 -19.63
CA VAL A 327 1.96 -10.35 -20.83
C VAL A 327 2.02 -8.85 -21.10
N VAL A 328 2.52 -8.50 -22.28
CA VAL A 328 2.68 -7.12 -22.75
C VAL A 328 1.83 -6.91 -23.99
N ARG A 329 0.93 -5.92 -23.93
CA ARG A 329 0.09 -5.48 -25.03
C ARG A 329 0.79 -4.37 -25.80
N VAL A 330 1.04 -4.60 -27.08
CA VAL A 330 1.57 -3.61 -28.02
C VAL A 330 0.50 -3.37 -29.09
N ASP A 331 -0.05 -2.15 -29.13
CA ASP A 331 -1.10 -1.73 -30.08
C ASP A 331 -2.26 -2.74 -30.22
N GLY A 332 -2.71 -3.26 -29.08
CA GLY A 332 -3.86 -4.18 -29.02
C GLY A 332 -3.54 -5.67 -29.19
N ARG A 333 -2.28 -6.04 -29.45
CA ARG A 333 -1.83 -7.44 -29.52
C ARG A 333 -0.99 -7.83 -28.31
N ASP A 334 -1.24 -9.02 -27.78
CA ASP A 334 -0.57 -9.52 -26.58
C ASP A 334 0.65 -10.38 -26.94
N TYR A 335 1.75 -10.14 -26.24
CA TYR A 335 3.01 -10.87 -26.35
C TYR A 335 3.51 -11.24 -24.95
N VAL A 336 4.17 -12.40 -24.81
CA VAL A 336 4.79 -12.82 -23.55
C VAL A 336 6.27 -12.48 -23.59
N THR A 337 6.79 -11.78 -22.59
CA THR A 337 8.21 -11.41 -22.53
C THR A 337 9.11 -12.60 -22.15
N PRO A 338 10.34 -12.69 -22.67
CA PRO A 338 10.95 -11.82 -23.68
C PRO A 338 10.34 -12.03 -25.07
N ALA A 339 10.17 -10.93 -25.83
CA ALA A 339 9.59 -11.00 -27.17
C ALA A 339 10.27 -10.04 -28.15
N ARG A 340 10.30 -10.42 -29.44
CA ARG A 340 10.67 -9.56 -30.57
C ARG A 340 9.45 -9.33 -31.44
N VAL A 341 8.94 -8.11 -31.44
CA VAL A 341 7.70 -7.73 -32.13
C VAL A 341 8.03 -6.94 -33.41
N PRO A 342 7.53 -7.34 -34.58
CA PRO A 342 7.69 -6.54 -35.79
C PRO A 342 6.82 -5.28 -35.70
N VAL A 343 7.43 -4.12 -35.94
CA VAL A 343 6.81 -2.79 -35.86
C VAL A 343 7.18 -1.97 -37.10
N ARG A 344 6.41 -0.93 -37.39
CA ARG A 344 6.72 0.02 -38.46
C ARG A 344 7.62 1.13 -37.91
N PRO A 345 8.67 1.51 -38.66
CA PRO A 345 9.46 2.69 -38.30
C PRO A 345 8.63 3.97 -38.53
N GLY A 346 8.96 5.03 -37.80
CA GLY A 346 8.25 6.32 -37.80
C GLY A 346 7.00 6.37 -36.90
N GLU A 347 6.60 5.26 -36.29
CA GLU A 347 5.39 5.18 -35.46
C GLU A 347 5.69 5.19 -33.94
N ARG A 348 4.66 5.50 -33.15
CA ARG A 348 4.68 5.43 -31.69
C ARG A 348 3.77 4.30 -31.23
N TYR A 349 4.32 3.38 -30.45
CA TYR A 349 3.63 2.21 -29.94
C TYR A 349 3.30 2.39 -28.48
N ARG A 350 2.05 2.11 -28.10
CA ARG A 350 1.68 2.05 -26.68
C ARG A 350 1.95 0.64 -26.17
N VAL A 351 2.92 0.53 -25.25
CA VAL A 351 3.34 -0.73 -24.63
C VAL A 351 2.73 -0.78 -23.23
N ARG A 352 1.81 -1.71 -23.01
CA ARG A 352 1.15 -1.91 -21.71
C ARG A 352 1.48 -3.28 -21.16
N VAL A 353 2.21 -3.34 -20.05
CA VAL A 353 2.32 -4.57 -19.25
C VAL A 353 0.99 -4.78 -18.55
N LEU A 354 0.39 -5.94 -18.75
CA LEU A 354 -0.89 -6.28 -18.12
C LEU A 354 -0.69 -6.52 -16.63
N GLU A 355 -1.63 -6.00 -15.83
CA GLU A 355 -1.66 -6.24 -14.39
C GLU A 355 -1.99 -7.70 -14.11
N THR A 356 -1.32 -8.29 -13.12
CA THR A 356 -1.56 -9.67 -12.68
C THR A 356 -1.86 -9.70 -11.17
N ALA A 357 -2.16 -10.89 -10.65
CA ALA A 357 -2.31 -11.10 -9.21
C ALA A 357 -0.99 -10.85 -8.45
N GLU A 358 0.16 -11.07 -9.09
CA GLU A 358 1.46 -10.98 -8.43
C GLU A 358 2.17 -9.65 -8.68
N HIS A 359 1.89 -8.98 -9.81
CA HIS A 359 2.63 -7.79 -10.24
C HIS A 359 1.71 -6.69 -10.75
N ARG A 360 2.07 -5.43 -10.44
CA ARG A 360 1.40 -4.26 -11.00
C ARG A 360 1.72 -4.11 -12.48
N GLY A 361 0.71 -3.72 -13.26
CA GLY A 361 0.88 -3.38 -14.67
C GLY A 361 1.62 -2.04 -14.84
N ASP A 362 2.14 -1.82 -16.03
CA ASP A 362 2.83 -0.58 -16.41
C ASP A 362 2.42 -0.14 -17.83
N THR A 363 2.53 1.14 -18.15
CA THR A 363 2.24 1.67 -19.48
C THR A 363 3.30 2.68 -19.90
N ALA A 364 3.96 2.38 -21.01
CA ALA A 364 4.92 3.27 -21.64
C ALA A 364 4.55 3.52 -23.11
N THR A 365 5.11 4.59 -23.67
CA THR A 365 5.06 4.85 -25.11
C THR A 365 6.46 4.71 -25.67
N VAL A 366 6.63 3.83 -26.65
CA VAL A 366 7.90 3.58 -27.32
C VAL A 366 7.83 4.18 -28.72
N ARG A 367 8.74 5.12 -29.02
CA ARG A 367 8.90 5.70 -30.36
C ARG A 367 9.90 4.86 -31.15
N VAL A 368 9.53 4.48 -32.37
CA VAL A 368 10.43 3.83 -33.32
C VAL A 368 10.70 4.84 -34.42
N ASP A 369 11.90 5.39 -34.48
CA ASP A 369 12.23 6.41 -35.49
C ASP A 369 12.33 5.82 -36.90
N GLU A 370 12.13 6.67 -37.92
CA GLU A 370 12.01 6.27 -39.34
C GLU A 370 13.26 5.56 -39.87
N GLN A 371 14.44 5.86 -39.30
CA GLN A 371 15.73 5.32 -39.72
C GLN A 371 16.23 4.21 -38.78
N THR A 372 15.38 3.74 -37.86
CA THR A 372 15.79 2.88 -36.77
C THR A 372 15.37 1.43 -37.01
N PRO A 373 16.32 0.47 -37.12
CA PRO A 373 15.99 -0.93 -37.35
C PRO A 373 15.42 -1.62 -36.10
N ALA A 374 15.59 -1.05 -34.91
CA ALA A 374 15.13 -1.64 -33.66
C ALA A 374 14.83 -0.63 -32.53
N ALA A 375 13.86 -0.97 -31.69
CA ALA A 375 13.62 -0.32 -30.41
C ALA A 375 13.70 -1.34 -29.27
N TYR A 376 14.04 -0.88 -28.06
CA TYR A 376 14.17 -1.74 -26.88
C TYR A 376 13.35 -1.17 -25.73
N PHE A 377 12.53 -2.02 -25.12
CA PHE A 377 11.73 -1.72 -23.94
C PHE A 377 12.05 -2.73 -22.83
N SER A 378 12.40 -2.21 -21.66
CA SER A 378 12.70 -2.99 -20.47
C SER A 378 12.05 -2.33 -19.26
N VAL A 379 11.39 -3.14 -18.42
CA VAL A 379 10.79 -2.67 -17.17
C VAL A 379 10.93 -3.72 -16.07
N ARG A 380 11.22 -3.27 -14.86
CA ARG A 380 11.17 -4.10 -13.66
C ARG A 380 9.79 -3.97 -13.02
N LEU A 381 9.09 -5.09 -12.89
CA LEU A 381 7.74 -5.13 -12.35
C LEU A 381 7.75 -4.95 -10.84
N THR A 382 6.77 -4.22 -10.33
CA THR A 382 6.56 -4.05 -8.91
C THR A 382 5.66 -5.16 -8.39
N GLU A 383 6.19 -5.98 -7.49
CA GLU A 383 5.45 -7.06 -6.84
C GLU A 383 4.31 -6.49 -5.99
N ARG A 384 3.15 -7.17 -6.05
CA ARG A 384 1.99 -6.86 -5.23
C ARG A 384 2.15 -7.58 -3.90
N GLN A 385 2.11 -6.80 -2.84
CA GLN A 385 2.15 -7.32 -1.49
C GLN A 385 0.73 -7.31 -0.93
N TYR A 386 0.35 -8.33 -0.19
CA TYR A 386 -0.99 -8.50 0.34
C TYR A 386 -0.98 -8.66 1.86
N GLY A 387 -2.03 -8.17 2.50
CA GLY A 387 -2.39 -8.49 3.88
C GLY A 387 -3.84 -8.97 3.94
N HIS A 388 -4.42 -9.03 5.13
CA HIS A 388 -5.80 -9.46 5.36
C HIS A 388 -6.61 -8.41 6.14
N LEU A 389 -7.76 -8.03 5.61
CA LEU A 389 -8.73 -7.16 6.29
C LEU A 389 -9.87 -8.01 6.85
N ASP A 390 -10.18 -7.84 8.13
CA ASP A 390 -11.35 -8.41 8.83
C ASP A 390 -12.06 -7.27 9.57
N LEU A 391 -12.88 -6.52 8.85
CA LEU A 391 -13.60 -5.34 9.34
C LEU A 391 -15.07 -5.71 9.55
N ARG A 392 -15.65 -5.29 10.68
CA ARG A 392 -17.07 -5.50 10.99
C ARG A 392 -17.69 -4.23 11.54
N ALA A 393 -18.95 -4.00 11.26
CA ALA A 393 -19.71 -2.89 11.81
C ALA A 393 -20.98 -3.43 12.49
N ASP A 394 -21.18 -3.02 13.74
CA ASP A 394 -22.39 -3.33 14.48
C ASP A 394 -23.58 -2.54 13.92
N GLY A 395 -24.79 -3.11 14.03
CA GLY A 395 -26.04 -2.54 13.54
C GLY A 395 -26.53 -3.17 12.23
N ARG A 396 -27.84 -3.45 12.14
CA ARG A 396 -28.44 -4.18 11.00
C ARG A 396 -28.35 -3.45 9.66
N HIS A 397 -28.11 -2.15 9.68
CA HIS A 397 -28.10 -1.27 8.50
C HIS A 397 -26.77 -0.52 8.32
N SER A 398 -25.72 -0.93 9.04
CA SER A 398 -24.40 -0.33 8.93
C SER A 398 -23.70 -0.79 7.65
N LEU A 399 -23.10 0.17 6.94
CA LEU A 399 -22.39 -0.03 5.68
C LEU A 399 -20.91 0.26 5.89
N ILE A 400 -20.04 -0.60 5.37
CA ILE A 400 -18.59 -0.39 5.36
C ILE A 400 -18.17 -0.02 3.94
N ARG A 401 -17.59 1.17 3.78
CA ARG A 401 -17.05 1.67 2.51
C ARG A 401 -15.52 1.77 2.56
N LEU A 402 -14.85 1.18 1.58
CA LEU A 402 -13.41 1.33 1.35
C LEU A 402 -13.19 2.32 0.21
N VAL A 403 -12.81 3.56 0.55
CA VAL A 403 -12.75 4.69 -0.41
C VAL A 403 -11.76 4.43 -1.55
N ARG A 404 -10.62 3.76 -1.28
CA ARG A 404 -9.57 3.51 -2.28
C ARG A 404 -10.03 2.64 -3.46
N HIS A 405 -11.06 1.82 -3.29
CA HIS A 405 -11.50 0.85 -4.29
C HIS A 405 -12.95 1.04 -4.72
N ASP A 406 -13.59 2.14 -4.31
CA ASP A 406 -15.04 2.38 -4.47
C ASP A 406 -15.88 1.13 -4.13
N HIS A 407 -15.46 0.44 -3.06
CA HIS A 407 -16.00 -0.86 -2.70
C HIS A 407 -16.86 -0.70 -1.44
N GLN A 408 -18.12 -1.10 -1.54
CA GLN A 408 -19.09 -1.01 -0.46
C GLN A 408 -19.63 -2.41 -0.14
N GLU A 409 -19.57 -2.80 1.14
CA GLU A 409 -20.18 -4.03 1.64
C GLU A 409 -21.04 -3.76 2.88
N ALA A 410 -22.07 -4.57 3.08
CA ALA A 410 -22.94 -4.49 4.23
C ALA A 410 -22.36 -5.27 5.41
N GLY A 411 -22.21 -4.62 6.56
CA GLY A 411 -21.88 -5.23 7.86
C GLY A 411 -20.46 -5.78 8.05
N ALA A 412 -19.82 -6.39 7.05
CA ALA A 412 -18.48 -6.96 7.22
C ALA A 412 -17.69 -7.06 5.90
N ILE A 413 -16.36 -6.90 5.99
CA ILE A 413 -15.39 -7.17 4.93
C ILE A 413 -14.36 -8.14 5.47
N ARG A 414 -14.24 -9.33 4.86
CA ARG A 414 -13.22 -10.33 5.24
C ARG A 414 -12.53 -10.92 4.01
N ARG A 415 -11.38 -10.35 3.63
CA ARG A 415 -10.67 -10.75 2.40
C ARG A 415 -9.18 -10.37 2.41
N PRO A 416 -8.35 -11.04 1.60
CA PRO A 416 -7.03 -10.50 1.27
C PRO A 416 -7.19 -9.15 0.55
N ALA A 417 -6.30 -8.21 0.88
CA ALA A 417 -6.29 -6.86 0.33
C ALA A 417 -4.83 -6.42 0.09
N GLU A 418 -4.60 -5.57 -0.91
CA GLU A 418 -3.26 -5.11 -1.27
C GLU A 418 -2.69 -4.18 -0.19
N ALA A 419 -1.42 -4.37 0.18
CA ALA A 419 -0.76 -3.52 1.17
C ALA A 419 -0.85 -2.02 0.79
N GLY A 420 -1.07 -1.18 1.79
CA GLY A 420 -1.15 0.27 1.64
C GLY A 420 -2.20 0.93 2.54
N ALA A 421 -2.43 2.21 2.28
CA ALA A 421 -3.39 3.00 3.03
C ALA A 421 -4.84 2.71 2.58
N TYR A 422 -5.75 2.65 3.55
CA TYR A 422 -7.18 2.46 3.38
C TYR A 422 -7.92 3.49 4.22
N THR A 423 -8.86 4.21 3.61
CA THR A 423 -9.87 4.98 4.34
C THR A 423 -11.13 4.13 4.42
N VAL A 424 -11.48 3.73 5.64
CA VAL A 424 -12.69 2.99 5.96
C VAL A 424 -13.73 3.97 6.47
N ARG A 425 -14.93 3.93 5.90
CA ARG A 425 -16.05 4.75 6.36
C ARG A 425 -17.23 3.86 6.73
N ILE A 426 -17.71 4.00 7.96
CA ILE A 426 -18.88 3.30 8.50
C ILE A 426 -20.07 4.26 8.47
N THR A 427 -21.07 3.94 7.66
CA THR A 427 -22.22 4.83 7.40
C THR A 427 -23.55 4.09 7.59
N ARG A 428 -24.65 4.84 7.51
CA ARG A 428 -26.01 4.32 7.35
C ARG A 428 -26.68 5.01 6.16
N ASP A 429 -27.70 4.39 5.57
CA ASP A 429 -28.48 4.98 4.47
C ASP A 429 -29.50 6.02 4.98
N ASP A 430 -29.02 6.96 5.80
CA ASP A 430 -29.79 8.05 6.39
C ASP A 430 -28.84 9.22 6.67
N PRO A 431 -29.05 10.41 6.05
CA PRO A 431 -28.17 11.55 6.19
C PRO A 431 -28.10 12.08 7.61
N ASP A 432 -29.04 11.76 8.49
CA ASP A 432 -29.07 12.23 9.89
C ASP A 432 -28.17 11.40 10.80
N TYR A 433 -27.46 10.38 10.31
CA TYR A 433 -26.46 9.64 11.09
C TYR A 433 -25.06 10.25 10.95
N GLN A 434 -24.23 10.03 11.97
CA GLN A 434 -22.82 10.42 11.97
C GLN A 434 -21.97 9.30 11.38
N ASP A 435 -21.20 9.62 10.34
CA ASP A 435 -20.26 8.69 9.73
C ASP A 435 -19.00 8.54 10.59
N ILE A 436 -18.52 7.31 10.77
CA ILE A 436 -17.25 7.02 11.43
C ILE A 436 -16.17 6.80 10.36
N VAL A 437 -15.10 7.57 10.39
CA VAL A 437 -14.00 7.52 9.41
C VAL A 437 -12.72 7.03 10.06
N ASP A 438 -12.06 6.07 9.45
CA ASP A 438 -10.85 5.44 9.97
C ASP A 438 -9.78 5.33 8.89
N GLU A 439 -8.54 5.64 9.23
CA GLU A 439 -7.39 5.52 8.34
C GLU A 439 -6.51 4.35 8.80
N LEU A 440 -6.43 3.33 7.93
CA LEU A 440 -5.67 2.11 8.17
C LEU A 440 -4.47 2.05 7.23
N VAL A 441 -3.34 1.53 7.70
CA VAL A 441 -2.21 1.16 6.85
C VAL A 441 -2.00 -0.34 6.97
N LEU A 442 -2.36 -1.07 5.92
CA LEU A 442 -2.18 -2.52 5.85
C LEU A 442 -0.76 -2.83 5.35
N ARG A 443 0.06 -3.45 6.18
CA ARG A 443 1.39 -3.93 5.78
C ARG A 443 1.31 -5.30 5.11
N PRO A 444 2.37 -5.72 4.39
CA PRO A 444 2.46 -7.08 3.86
C PRO A 444 2.34 -8.12 4.97
N ASP A 445 1.57 -9.18 4.71
CA ASP A 445 1.28 -10.30 5.62
C ASP A 445 0.62 -9.91 6.96
N GLU A 446 0.24 -8.64 7.13
CA GLU A 446 -0.46 -8.15 8.31
C GLU A 446 -1.95 -8.48 8.23
N ARG A 447 -2.53 -8.82 9.37
CA ARG A 447 -3.99 -8.94 9.52
C ARG A 447 -4.51 -7.81 10.40
N ILE A 448 -5.32 -6.93 9.82
CA ILE A 448 -6.04 -5.91 10.57
C ILE A 448 -7.45 -6.43 10.85
N GLN A 449 -7.78 -6.52 12.14
CA GLN A 449 -9.11 -6.85 12.63
C GLN A 449 -9.66 -5.67 13.42
N ARG A 450 -10.86 -5.19 13.05
CA ARG A 450 -11.57 -4.12 13.78
C ARG A 450 -13.06 -4.40 13.81
N GLN A 451 -13.69 -4.21 14.96
CA GLN A 451 -15.14 -4.24 15.11
C GLN A 451 -15.64 -2.84 15.45
N TYR A 452 -16.25 -2.16 14.48
CA TYR A 452 -16.79 -0.82 14.62
C TYR A 452 -18.17 -0.82 15.29
N THR A 453 -18.42 0.18 16.11
CA THR A 453 -19.73 0.47 16.70
C THR A 453 -20.71 1.04 15.68
N GLU A 454 -22.01 0.93 15.95
CA GLU A 454 -23.06 1.53 15.09
C GLU A 454 -22.95 3.07 15.03
N PRO A 455 -23.06 3.68 13.83
CA PRO A 455 -23.22 5.13 13.66
C PRO A 455 -24.30 5.74 14.56
N ARG A 456 -24.03 6.90 15.16
CA ARG A 456 -24.99 7.59 16.04
C ARG A 456 -25.93 8.49 15.26
N TYR A 457 -27.20 8.55 15.66
CA TYR A 457 -28.16 9.51 15.14
C TYR A 457 -27.83 10.93 15.61
N ARG A 458 -27.71 11.87 14.68
CA ARG A 458 -27.48 13.29 14.94
C ARG A 458 -28.83 13.96 15.13
N ARG A 459 -29.10 14.43 16.35
CA ARG A 459 -30.36 15.13 16.64
C ARG A 459 -30.33 16.53 16.03
N PRO A 460 -31.31 16.92 15.21
CA PRO A 460 -31.40 18.30 14.71
C PRO A 460 -31.83 19.24 15.84
N TYR A 461 -31.33 20.47 15.82
CA TYR A 461 -31.67 21.53 16.76
C TYR A 461 -32.14 22.79 16.03
N HIS A 462 -33.08 23.52 16.64
CA HIS A 462 -33.71 24.70 16.05
C HIS A 462 -34.15 25.67 17.16
N TYR A 463 -33.61 26.89 17.21
CA TYR A 463 -34.03 27.90 18.17
C TYR A 463 -33.78 29.31 17.64
N GLY A 464 -34.42 30.31 18.25
CA GLY A 464 -34.15 31.70 17.90
C GLY A 464 -35.39 32.58 17.95
N TRP A 465 -35.33 33.64 17.18
CA TRP A 465 -36.34 34.69 17.20
C TRP A 465 -37.09 34.78 15.89
N ARG A 466 -38.33 35.22 16.00
CA ARG A 466 -39.16 35.66 14.91
C ARG A 466 -39.65 37.06 15.22
N TRP A 467 -39.79 37.86 14.18
CA TRP A 467 -40.60 39.07 14.21
C TRP A 467 -41.57 39.10 13.03
N GLY A 468 -42.68 39.82 13.17
CA GLY A 468 -43.66 40.00 12.12
C GLY A 468 -44.41 41.31 12.25
N VAL A 469 -44.80 41.88 11.12
CA VAL A 469 -45.69 43.03 10.98
C VAL A 469 -46.99 42.52 10.36
N THR A 470 -48.08 42.68 11.09
CA THR A 470 -49.43 42.43 10.60
C THR A 470 -49.92 43.69 9.90
N LEU A 471 -50.50 43.53 8.71
CA LEU A 471 -51.03 44.65 7.89
C LEU A 471 -52.55 44.62 7.73
N GLY A 472 -53.17 43.45 7.91
CA GLY A 472 -54.60 43.27 7.69
C GLY A 472 -55.21 42.29 8.67
N VAL A 473 -56.45 42.59 9.04
CA VAL A 473 -57.30 41.81 9.92
C VAL A 473 -58.59 41.51 9.18
N LEU A 474 -58.94 40.23 9.09
CA LEU A 474 -60.27 39.79 8.65
C LEU A 474 -61.05 39.29 9.86
N GLY A 475 -62.31 39.72 9.99
CA GLY A 475 -63.17 39.38 11.12
C GLY A 475 -62.90 40.25 12.34
N GLY A 476 -63.10 39.71 13.54
CA GLY A 476 -62.86 40.46 14.79
C GLY A 476 -63.99 41.38 15.23
N GLU A 477 -65.24 41.00 15.01
CA GLU A 477 -66.38 41.70 15.60
C GLU A 477 -66.26 41.75 17.13
N PRO A 478 -66.57 42.86 17.77
CA PRO A 478 -66.65 42.90 19.24
C PRO A 478 -67.67 41.87 19.75
N GLY A 479 -67.29 41.11 20.79
CA GLY A 479 -68.24 40.29 21.55
C GLY A 479 -69.12 41.16 22.45
N ASP A 480 -70.19 40.57 22.98
CA ASP A 480 -71.22 41.30 23.74
C ASP A 480 -70.66 42.04 24.98
N GLY A 481 -69.63 41.49 25.62
CA GLY A 481 -68.95 42.11 26.76
C GLY A 481 -67.84 43.10 26.41
N TYR A 482 -67.52 43.29 25.12
CA TYR A 482 -66.44 44.18 24.68
C TYR A 482 -66.80 45.64 24.93
N ARG A 483 -65.88 46.43 25.48
CA ARG A 483 -66.17 47.82 25.88
C ARG A 483 -65.73 48.83 24.82
N VAL A 484 -66.65 49.71 24.45
CA VAL A 484 -66.40 50.90 23.62
C VAL A 484 -66.54 52.17 24.47
N PRO A 485 -65.87 53.29 24.10
CA PRO A 485 -66.02 54.54 24.82
C PRO A 485 -67.47 55.03 24.81
N GLY A 486 -67.97 55.48 25.97
CA GLY A 486 -69.35 55.94 26.15
C GLY A 486 -69.42 57.12 27.14
N SER A 487 -70.61 57.72 27.28
CA SER A 487 -70.82 58.97 28.04
C SER A 487 -70.37 58.92 29.50
N ASP A 488 -70.53 57.76 30.16
CA ASP A 488 -70.08 57.51 31.55
C ASP A 488 -68.70 56.83 31.62
N GLY A 489 -67.95 56.84 30.51
CA GLY A 489 -66.60 56.31 30.40
C GLY A 489 -66.50 55.11 29.46
N ASN A 490 -67.32 54.06 29.65
CA ASN A 490 -67.30 52.82 28.84
C ASN A 490 -68.64 52.07 28.85
N VAL A 491 -69.05 51.53 27.71
CA VAL A 491 -70.29 50.72 27.56
C VAL A 491 -69.97 49.37 26.87
N ALA A 492 -70.62 48.29 27.30
CA ALA A 492 -70.48 46.97 26.68
C ALA A 492 -71.21 46.91 25.33
N TYR A 493 -70.64 46.23 24.34
CA TYR A 493 -71.11 46.21 22.96
C TYR A 493 -72.46 45.50 22.80
N GLY A 494 -72.74 44.48 23.61
CA GLY A 494 -73.98 43.68 23.56
C GLY A 494 -75.12 44.20 24.43
N ASP A 495 -74.83 45.06 25.41
CA ASP A 495 -75.85 45.68 26.29
C ASP A 495 -76.54 46.89 25.63
N ARG A 496 -76.72 46.86 24.30
CA ARG A 496 -77.31 47.97 23.53
C ARG A 496 -78.84 47.86 23.51
N PRO A 497 -79.50 48.64 24.37
CA PRO A 497 -80.52 49.57 23.88
C PRO A 497 -80.46 50.92 24.64
N ASP A 498 -80.75 52.01 23.92
CA ASP A 498 -81.12 53.32 24.48
C ASP A 498 -80.09 54.02 25.38
N GLY A 499 -79.01 54.58 24.79
CA GLY A 499 -78.27 55.67 25.45
C GLY A 499 -76.75 55.65 25.39
N VAL A 500 -76.14 55.30 24.26
CA VAL A 500 -74.71 55.65 24.02
C VAL A 500 -74.67 57.13 23.59
N GLY A 501 -74.91 58.05 24.52
CA GLY A 501 -75.14 59.46 24.18
C GLY A 501 -76.33 59.62 23.24
N GLU A 502 -76.15 60.35 22.15
CA GLU A 502 -77.16 60.48 21.09
C GLU A 502 -77.17 59.32 20.10
N LEU A 503 -76.48 58.20 20.33
CA LEU A 503 -76.47 57.06 19.40
C LEU A 503 -77.60 56.06 19.66
N THR A 504 -78.37 55.76 18.61
CA THR A 504 -79.42 54.73 18.55
C THR A 504 -78.94 53.44 17.90
N ARG A 505 -77.92 53.49 17.03
CA ARG A 505 -77.31 52.32 16.38
C ARG A 505 -75.81 52.50 16.24
N LEU A 506 -75.06 51.42 16.38
CA LEU A 506 -73.62 51.39 16.12
C LEU A 506 -73.26 50.04 15.51
N GLU A 507 -73.13 49.99 14.19
CA GLU A 507 -72.79 48.79 13.45
C GLU A 507 -71.41 48.93 12.85
N ARG A 508 -70.65 47.84 12.83
CA ARG A 508 -69.33 47.87 12.22
C ARG A 508 -69.48 47.97 10.70
N ASP A 509 -68.82 48.94 10.09
CA ASP A 509 -68.75 49.04 8.64
C ASP A 509 -67.57 48.20 8.11
N GLY A 510 -67.86 47.26 7.20
CA GLY A 510 -66.87 46.40 6.57
C GLY A 510 -66.26 45.25 7.40
N GLU A 511 -65.80 44.20 6.70
CA GLU A 511 -65.15 43.02 7.30
C GLU A 511 -63.62 43.14 7.40
N LEU A 512 -63.00 44.04 6.63
CA LEU A 512 -61.57 44.23 6.51
C LEU A 512 -61.11 45.46 7.29
N ASN A 513 -60.30 45.27 8.32
CA ASN A 513 -59.72 46.37 9.08
C ASN A 513 -58.23 46.53 8.80
N ALA A 514 -57.79 47.79 8.69
CA ALA A 514 -56.38 48.11 8.71
C ALA A 514 -55.86 47.99 10.15
N GLN A 515 -54.94 47.04 10.36
CA GLN A 515 -54.17 46.94 11.60
C GLN A 515 -52.69 46.98 11.24
N LEU A 516 -51.94 47.84 11.93
CA LEU A 516 -50.48 47.80 11.93
C LEU A 516 -50.03 47.25 13.27
N GLY A 517 -49.46 46.05 13.30
CA GLY A 517 -48.95 45.49 14.55
C GLY A 517 -47.64 44.74 14.40
N GLY A 518 -46.69 45.04 15.28
CA GLY A 518 -45.43 44.31 15.40
C GLY A 518 -45.56 43.19 16.43
N GLN A 519 -45.10 41.99 16.09
CA GLN A 519 -45.01 40.85 16.99
C GLN A 519 -43.61 40.24 16.98
N ALA A 520 -43.16 39.76 18.12
CA ALA A 520 -41.93 39.02 18.30
C ALA A 520 -42.21 37.70 19.03
N GLN A 521 -41.57 36.62 18.59
CA GLN A 521 -41.70 35.30 19.20
C GLN A 521 -40.31 34.68 19.39
N TYR A 522 -40.05 34.13 20.56
CA TYR A 522 -38.85 33.32 20.83
C TYR A 522 -39.21 31.83 20.82
N PHE A 523 -38.37 31.03 20.19
CA PHE A 523 -38.50 29.58 20.08
C PHE A 523 -37.35 28.91 20.82
N ALA A 524 -37.66 28.12 21.85
CA ALA A 524 -36.67 27.43 22.65
C ALA A 524 -36.14 26.16 21.95
N ASP A 525 -34.86 25.86 22.18
CA ASP A 525 -34.11 24.78 21.51
C ASP A 525 -34.56 23.36 21.90
N ARG A 526 -34.59 23.07 23.21
CA ARG A 526 -34.73 21.70 23.73
C ARG A 526 -36.16 21.30 24.06
N LEU A 527 -37.06 22.26 24.12
CA LEU A 527 -38.46 22.06 24.43
C LEU A 527 -39.27 22.78 23.35
N PRO A 528 -40.38 22.21 22.87
CA PRO A 528 -41.22 22.84 21.85
C PRO A 528 -42.02 24.00 22.44
N VAL A 529 -41.39 24.91 23.20
CA VAL A 529 -41.99 26.02 23.92
C VAL A 529 -41.65 27.34 23.22
N THR A 530 -42.64 28.21 23.09
CA THR A 530 -42.49 29.54 22.54
C THR A 530 -43.06 30.61 23.46
N PHE A 531 -42.47 31.80 23.41
CA PHE A 531 -42.95 33.01 24.09
C PHE A 531 -43.23 34.08 23.05
N ALA A 532 -44.43 34.66 23.09
CA ALA A 532 -44.90 35.64 22.13
C ALA A 532 -45.20 36.97 22.82
N GLY A 533 -44.87 38.07 22.14
CA GLY A 533 -45.26 39.42 22.54
C GLY A 533 -45.51 40.29 21.32
N GLY A 534 -46.48 41.20 21.41
CA GLY A 534 -46.81 42.06 20.28
C GLY A 534 -47.50 43.36 20.67
N LEU A 535 -47.34 44.37 19.83
CA LEU A 535 -47.92 45.69 19.94
C LEU A 535 -48.66 46.00 18.64
N GLY A 536 -49.89 46.51 18.71
CA GLY A 536 -50.71 46.80 17.55
C GLY A 536 -51.46 48.11 17.67
N LEU A 537 -51.62 48.80 16.54
CA LEU A 537 -52.55 49.90 16.33
C LEU A 537 -53.60 49.44 15.33
N ARG A 538 -54.87 49.63 15.65
CA ARG A 538 -56.00 49.25 14.81
C ARG A 538 -57.02 50.37 14.82
N SER A 539 -57.41 50.87 13.66
CA SER A 539 -58.63 51.67 13.52
C SER A 539 -59.73 50.78 12.94
N VAL A 540 -60.95 50.92 13.47
CA VAL A 540 -62.13 50.19 13.02
C VAL A 540 -63.26 51.18 12.80
N SER A 541 -63.76 51.24 11.57
CA SER A 541 -64.90 52.09 11.21
C SER A 541 -66.22 51.44 11.65
N TYR A 542 -67.11 52.27 12.17
CA TYR A 542 -68.46 51.92 12.56
C TYR A 542 -69.43 52.92 11.95
N GLU A 543 -70.51 52.44 11.35
CA GLU A 543 -71.66 53.27 11.00
C GLU A 543 -72.48 53.52 12.28
N ALA A 544 -72.60 54.78 12.66
CA ALA A 544 -73.28 55.21 13.87
C ALA A 544 -74.54 56.02 13.50
N GLU A 545 -75.69 55.68 14.08
CA GLU A 545 -76.97 56.38 13.86
C GLU A 545 -77.35 57.18 15.11
N GLY A 546 -77.66 58.46 14.95
CA GLY A 546 -78.08 59.37 16.01
C GLY A 546 -79.54 59.23 16.43
N VAL A 547 -79.94 59.90 17.52
CA VAL A 547 -81.35 60.04 17.97
C VAL A 547 -82.17 60.83 16.96
N THR A 548 -81.52 61.72 16.20
CA THR A 548 -82.10 62.46 15.07
C THR A 548 -82.28 61.60 13.81
N GLY A 549 -81.73 60.38 13.77
CA GLY A 549 -81.73 59.47 12.62
C GLY A 549 -80.62 59.73 11.60
N GLU A 550 -79.69 60.65 11.88
CA GLU A 550 -78.51 60.89 11.05
C GLU A 550 -77.52 59.73 11.17
N ARG A 551 -76.92 59.31 10.05
CA ARG A 551 -75.94 58.22 9.98
C ARG A 551 -74.59 58.75 9.54
N GLU A 552 -73.55 58.45 10.31
CA GLU A 552 -72.18 58.84 10.01
C GLU A 552 -71.20 57.72 10.35
N ASP A 553 -70.12 57.63 9.59
CA ASP A 553 -69.04 56.67 9.84
C ASP A 553 -68.06 57.25 10.86
N VAL A 554 -67.74 56.46 11.88
CA VAL A 554 -66.88 56.86 13.00
C VAL A 554 -65.83 55.80 13.29
N ASP A 555 -64.61 56.24 13.51
CA ASP A 555 -63.46 55.36 13.66
C ASP A 555 -63.09 55.13 15.13
N LEU A 556 -62.83 53.87 15.50
CA LEU A 556 -62.33 53.48 16.82
C LEU A 556 -60.84 53.11 16.76
N ASP A 557 -60.00 54.07 17.12
CA ASP A 557 -58.58 53.88 17.33
C ASP A 557 -58.31 52.99 18.54
N THR A 558 -57.57 51.88 18.35
CA THR A 558 -57.21 50.91 19.39
C THR A 558 -55.70 50.69 19.44
N LEU A 559 -55.07 50.92 20.60
CA LEU A 559 -53.73 50.45 20.93
C LEU A 559 -53.81 49.12 21.70
N GLN A 560 -53.15 48.09 21.20
CA GLN A 560 -53.14 46.74 21.74
C GLN A 560 -51.73 46.32 22.17
N LEU A 561 -51.61 45.74 23.37
CA LEU A 561 -50.44 44.96 23.82
C LEU A 561 -50.86 43.51 24.01
N THR A 562 -50.03 42.58 23.57
CA THR A 562 -50.24 41.13 23.73
C THR A 562 -49.00 40.47 24.29
N LEU A 563 -49.20 39.50 25.19
CA LEU A 563 -48.14 38.63 25.72
C LEU A 563 -48.69 37.21 25.88
N GLY A 564 -47.89 36.19 25.58
CA GLY A 564 -48.30 34.80 25.74
C GLY A 564 -47.17 33.80 25.63
N ALA A 565 -47.53 32.54 25.84
CA ALA A 565 -46.62 31.41 25.72
C ALA A 565 -47.38 30.22 25.12
N GLY A 566 -46.64 29.28 24.55
CA GLY A 566 -47.25 28.17 23.86
C GLY A 566 -46.27 27.14 23.34
N LEU A 567 -46.74 26.39 22.34
CA LEU A 567 -45.97 25.36 21.67
C LEU A 567 -45.62 25.77 20.24
N TRP A 568 -44.49 25.28 19.75
CA TRP A 568 -44.08 25.50 18.36
C TRP A 568 -43.48 24.25 17.73
N ARG A 569 -43.47 24.21 16.40
CA ARG A 569 -42.85 23.14 15.63
C ARG A 569 -42.35 23.64 14.27
N PRO A 570 -41.20 23.16 13.76
CA PRO A 570 -40.82 23.38 12.37
C PRO A 570 -41.79 22.65 11.42
N LEU A 571 -42.17 23.30 10.31
CA LEU A 571 -43.10 22.77 9.30
C LEU A 571 -42.39 22.30 8.02
N GLY A 572 -41.05 22.21 8.04
CA GLY A 572 -40.23 21.94 6.86
C GLY A 572 -39.87 23.21 6.09
N GLY A 573 -38.74 23.19 5.38
CA GLY A 573 -38.18 24.39 4.75
C GLY A 573 -37.83 25.47 5.78
N GLU A 574 -38.17 26.73 5.49
CA GLU A 574 -38.06 27.86 6.43
C GLU A 574 -39.34 28.08 7.26
N GLY A 575 -40.25 27.09 7.26
CA GLY A 575 -41.56 27.22 7.86
C GLY A 575 -41.61 26.92 9.37
N VAL A 576 -42.34 27.72 10.13
CA VAL A 576 -42.56 27.51 11.57
C VAL A 576 -44.04 27.65 11.89
N GLY A 577 -44.59 26.71 12.67
CA GLY A 577 -45.95 26.76 13.19
C GLY A 577 -45.97 26.88 14.71
N TRP A 578 -46.96 27.59 15.25
CA TRP A 578 -47.13 27.75 16.69
C TRP A 578 -48.60 27.75 17.11
N LEU A 579 -48.81 27.40 18.37
CA LEU A 579 -50.07 27.51 19.09
C LEU A 579 -49.78 28.17 20.43
N THR A 580 -50.35 29.35 20.69
CA THR A 580 -50.07 30.15 21.89
C THR A 580 -51.35 30.53 22.62
N ALA A 581 -51.26 30.55 23.95
CA ALA A 581 -52.26 31.17 24.81
C ALA A 581 -51.73 32.56 25.22
N ASN A 582 -52.51 33.59 24.89
CA ASN A 582 -52.11 34.98 25.02
C ASN A 582 -53.11 35.76 25.85
N GLN A 583 -52.65 36.89 26.37
CA GLN A 583 -53.45 37.91 27.02
C GLN A 583 -53.32 39.21 26.24
N ALA A 584 -54.46 39.80 25.85
CA ALA A 584 -54.52 41.13 25.26
C ALA A 584 -54.87 42.19 26.32
N TRP A 585 -54.29 43.37 26.16
CA TRP A 585 -54.67 44.62 26.81
C TRP A 585 -54.85 45.67 25.75
N GLU A 586 -56.03 46.26 25.69
CA GLU A 586 -56.39 47.26 24.70
C GLU A 586 -56.76 48.57 25.39
N ARG A 587 -56.47 49.66 24.69
CA ARG A 587 -57.00 50.99 24.95
C ARG A 587 -57.57 51.55 23.66
N SER A 588 -58.83 51.94 23.70
CA SER A 588 -59.53 52.46 22.52
C SER A 588 -60.11 53.83 22.77
N ARG A 589 -60.25 54.63 21.72
CA ARG A 589 -60.89 55.95 21.71
C ARG A 589 -61.56 56.17 20.36
N TRP A 590 -62.61 56.99 20.33
CA TRP A 590 -63.15 57.48 19.07
C TRP A 590 -62.15 58.45 18.43
N ASP A 591 -62.09 58.47 17.11
CA ASP A 591 -61.40 59.51 16.37
C ASP A 591 -62.27 60.78 16.39
N ASP A 592 -61.75 61.85 16.99
CA ASP A 592 -62.45 63.12 17.18
C ASP A 592 -62.20 64.01 15.93
N ASP A 593 -62.67 63.58 14.76
CA ASP A 593 -62.56 64.41 13.55
C ASP A 593 -63.71 65.41 13.49
N ASP A 594 -63.40 66.71 13.39
CA ASP A 594 -64.35 67.83 13.45
C ASP A 594 -65.38 67.83 12.28
N ALA A 595 -65.27 66.86 11.36
CA ALA A 595 -66.16 66.67 10.21
C ALA A 595 -67.41 65.83 10.51
N VAL A 596 -67.48 65.19 11.69
CA VAL A 596 -68.61 64.36 12.15
C VAL A 596 -69.67 65.30 12.75
N ASN A 597 -70.85 65.41 12.14
CA ASN A 597 -71.97 66.23 12.64
C ASN A 597 -72.66 65.60 13.85
N LEU A 598 -72.32 64.36 14.16
CA LEU A 598 -72.81 63.63 15.31
C LEU A 598 -71.89 63.78 16.54
N SER A 599 -72.44 64.20 17.68
CA SER A 599 -71.66 64.31 18.93
C SER A 599 -71.37 62.93 19.52
N LEU A 600 -70.17 62.41 19.24
CA LEU A 600 -69.69 61.16 19.83
C LEU A 600 -69.42 61.31 21.33
N PRO A 601 -69.71 60.27 22.15
CA PRO A 601 -69.40 60.31 23.57
C PRO A 601 -67.88 60.30 23.77
N GLY A 602 -67.33 61.43 24.25
CA GLY A 602 -65.91 61.54 24.58
C GLY A 602 -65.48 60.54 25.66
N GLY A 603 -64.32 59.90 25.50
CA GLY A 603 -63.82 58.95 26.50
C GLY A 603 -62.74 57.99 26.00
N ARG A 604 -62.30 57.09 26.88
CA ARG A 604 -61.37 56.00 26.56
C ARG A 604 -61.86 54.67 27.11
N SER A 605 -61.82 53.64 26.27
CA SER A 605 -62.07 52.27 26.68
C SER A 605 -60.82 51.49 26.97
N SER A 606 -60.94 50.54 27.88
CA SER A 606 -59.90 49.55 28.10
C SER A 606 -60.51 48.17 28.18
N ASN A 607 -60.00 47.27 27.34
CA ASN A 607 -60.39 45.87 27.29
C ASN A 607 -59.21 45.00 27.69
N ARG A 608 -59.50 43.90 28.38
CA ARG A 608 -58.53 42.88 28.73
C ARG A 608 -59.17 41.53 28.55
N TYR A 609 -58.67 40.72 27.62
CA TYR A 609 -59.23 39.41 27.33
C TYR A 609 -58.13 38.40 26.94
N PRO A 610 -58.26 37.13 27.34
CA PRO A 610 -57.38 36.08 26.87
C PRO A 610 -57.76 35.66 25.44
N PHE A 611 -56.80 35.14 24.67
CA PHE A 611 -57.06 34.56 23.36
C PHE A 611 -56.09 33.42 23.04
N LEU A 612 -56.55 32.45 22.25
CA LEU A 612 -55.70 31.44 21.63
C LEU A 612 -55.30 31.92 20.24
N GLU A 613 -54.03 31.74 19.89
CA GLU A 613 -53.51 32.02 18.55
C GLU A 613 -52.87 30.77 17.97
N LEU A 614 -53.37 30.33 16.82
CA LEU A 614 -52.75 29.33 15.97
C LEU A 614 -52.18 30.04 14.74
N GLY A 615 -50.90 29.87 14.44
CA GLY A 615 -50.32 30.51 13.27
C GLY A 615 -49.13 29.80 12.66
N GLY A 616 -48.78 30.24 11.46
CA GLY A 616 -47.63 29.77 10.70
C GLY A 616 -46.88 30.90 9.98
N GLN A 617 -45.57 30.72 9.80
CA GLN A 617 -44.74 31.54 8.91
C GLN A 617 -44.14 30.66 7.84
N TRP A 618 -44.10 31.15 6.60
CA TRP A 618 -43.35 30.54 5.50
C TRP A 618 -42.62 31.64 4.72
N GLY A 619 -41.28 31.66 4.82
CA GLY A 619 -40.47 32.76 4.31
C GLY A 619 -40.90 34.08 4.94
N PRO A 620 -41.22 35.12 4.13
CA PRO A 620 -41.69 36.39 4.68
C PRO A 620 -43.17 36.33 5.12
N TRP A 621 -43.97 35.36 4.70
CA TRP A 621 -45.42 35.40 4.89
C TRP A 621 -45.87 34.82 6.22
N LEU A 622 -46.79 35.51 6.89
CA LEU A 622 -47.31 35.16 8.20
C LEU A 622 -48.84 35.09 8.13
N VAL A 623 -49.40 34.00 8.64
CA VAL A 623 -50.85 33.84 8.82
C VAL A 623 -51.10 33.36 10.24
N ALA A 624 -52.04 34.00 10.93
CA ALA A 624 -52.46 33.58 12.26
C ALA A 624 -53.97 33.70 12.43
N ALA A 625 -54.58 32.75 13.11
CA ALA A 625 -55.97 32.81 13.54
C ALA A 625 -56.01 33.01 15.07
N ARG A 626 -56.75 34.01 15.53
CA ARG A 626 -56.97 34.29 16.95
C ARG A 626 -58.42 34.03 17.32
N VAL A 627 -58.64 33.45 18.48
CA VAL A 627 -59.97 33.25 19.07
C VAL A 627 -59.94 33.71 20.52
N ALA A 628 -60.72 34.75 20.86
CA ALA A 628 -60.81 35.23 22.23
C ALA A 628 -61.61 34.27 23.13
N GLY A 629 -61.22 34.21 24.41
CA GLY A 629 -61.97 33.50 25.44
C GLY A 629 -62.97 34.42 26.13
N GLY A 630 -64.27 34.17 25.91
CA GLY A 630 -65.38 34.90 26.53
C GLY A 630 -65.85 36.12 25.75
N ASP A 631 -66.96 36.72 26.21
CA ASP A 631 -67.69 37.76 25.45
C ASP A 631 -67.00 39.13 25.47
N GLY A 632 -65.98 39.33 26.30
CA GLY A 632 -65.24 40.59 26.44
C GLY A 632 -64.16 40.84 25.38
N GLY A 633 -63.96 39.90 24.45
CA GLY A 633 -62.94 39.99 23.41
C GLY A 633 -63.53 40.14 22.01
N LEU A 634 -62.65 40.10 21.01
CA LEU A 634 -63.05 40.07 19.62
C LEU A 634 -63.40 38.63 19.21
N ARG A 635 -64.45 38.47 18.40
CA ARG A 635 -64.76 37.24 17.67
C ARG A 635 -63.57 36.80 16.79
N PRO A 636 -63.53 35.56 16.28
CA PRO A 636 -62.36 35.04 15.58
C PRO A 636 -61.77 36.00 14.54
N VAL A 637 -60.46 36.16 14.57
CA VAL A 637 -59.70 37.05 13.70
C VAL A 637 -58.71 36.24 12.88
N LEU A 638 -58.62 36.53 11.58
CA LEU A 638 -57.50 36.11 10.75
C LEU A 638 -56.55 37.29 10.54
N LEU A 639 -55.28 37.07 10.85
CA LEU A 639 -54.19 38.02 10.63
C LEU A 639 -53.35 37.55 9.46
N VAL A 640 -53.06 38.50 8.57
CA VAL A 640 -52.09 38.30 7.50
C VAL A 640 -51.03 39.39 7.60
N GLY A 641 -49.78 38.96 7.53
CA GLY A 641 -48.64 39.85 7.69
C GLY A 641 -47.40 39.35 6.99
N PHE A 642 -46.34 40.12 7.15
CA PHE A 642 -45.00 39.78 6.69
C PHE A 642 -44.01 39.81 7.85
N GLY A 643 -42.92 39.07 7.80
CA GLY A 643 -41.97 38.97 8.90
C GLY A 643 -40.66 38.32 8.53
N GLY A 644 -39.82 38.13 9.53
CA GLY A 644 -38.51 37.50 9.40
C GLY A 644 -38.24 36.53 10.54
N THR A 645 -37.37 35.56 10.27
CA THR A 645 -36.89 34.60 11.24
C THR A 645 -35.36 34.72 11.37
N ALA A 646 -34.88 34.70 12.60
CA ALA A 646 -33.47 34.57 12.95
C ALA A 646 -33.34 33.28 13.78
N MET A 647 -33.41 32.15 13.06
CA MET A 647 -33.37 30.81 13.63
C MET A 647 -31.99 30.21 13.39
N GLU A 648 -31.33 29.77 14.46
CA GLU A 648 -30.19 28.88 14.35
C GLU A 648 -30.70 27.46 14.09
N ARG A 649 -30.06 26.75 13.15
CA ARG A 649 -30.37 25.36 12.80
C ARG A 649 -29.09 24.56 12.63
N GLY A 650 -29.10 23.32 13.10
CA GLY A 650 -27.94 22.43 12.95
C GLY A 650 -28.22 21.05 13.52
N TYR A 651 -27.13 20.31 13.79
CA TYR A 651 -27.16 19.00 14.43
C TYR A 651 -26.27 19.01 15.68
N GLU A 652 -26.69 18.30 16.73
CA GLU A 652 -25.91 18.20 17.98
C GLU A 652 -24.54 17.52 17.78
N LEU A 653 -24.43 16.66 16.77
CA LEU A 653 -23.22 15.93 16.43
C LEU A 653 -22.73 16.35 15.03
N PRO A 654 -21.40 16.40 14.81
CA PRO A 654 -20.87 16.64 13.47
C PRO A 654 -21.22 15.48 12.53
N PRO A 655 -21.27 15.73 11.20
CA PRO A 655 -21.62 14.72 10.21
C PRO A 655 -20.63 13.56 10.14
N GLU A 656 -19.35 13.82 10.41
CA GLU A 656 -18.28 12.82 10.42
C GLU A 656 -17.50 12.88 11.73
N VAL A 657 -17.00 11.72 12.19
CA VAL A 657 -16.11 11.59 13.33
C VAL A 657 -14.97 10.62 13.02
N GLU A 658 -13.76 10.95 13.48
CA GLU A 658 -12.61 10.07 13.38
C GLU A 658 -12.74 8.88 14.36
N ALA A 659 -12.50 7.68 13.86
CA ALA A 659 -12.56 6.45 14.62
C ALA A 659 -11.49 6.44 15.73
N ARG A 660 -11.88 6.01 16.93
CA ARG A 660 -10.98 5.94 18.10
C ARG A 660 -11.13 4.58 18.80
N PRO A 661 -10.01 3.92 19.15
CA PRO A 661 -10.04 2.67 19.90
C PRO A 661 -10.84 2.80 21.21
N GLY A 662 -11.66 1.81 21.54
CA GLY A 662 -12.49 1.77 22.74
C GLY A 662 -13.68 2.76 22.76
N SER A 663 -13.83 3.59 21.73
CA SER A 663 -15.00 4.48 21.55
C SER A 663 -15.81 4.11 20.32
N HIS A 664 -15.12 3.84 19.21
CA HIS A 664 -15.73 3.57 17.91
C HIS A 664 -15.38 2.20 17.36
N PHE A 665 -14.31 1.56 17.86
CA PHE A 665 -13.98 0.18 17.53
C PHE A 665 -13.16 -0.50 18.62
N ASP A 666 -13.25 -1.82 18.65
CA ASP A 666 -12.39 -2.73 19.43
C ASP A 666 -11.25 -3.31 18.60
#